data_AF-A0A167GSS3-F1
#
_entry.id   AF-A0A167GSS3-F1
#
_cell.length_a   1.000
_cell.length_b   1.000
_cell.length_c   1.000
_cell.angle_alpha   90.00
_cell.angle_beta   90.00
_cell.angle_gamma   90.00
#
_symmetry.space_group_name_H-M   'P 1'
#
loop_
_entity.id
_entity.type
_entity.pdbx_description
1 polymer ?
#
loop_
_entity_poly.entity_id
_entity_poly.type
_entity_poly.pdbx_seq_one_letter_code
_entity_poly.pdbx_strand_id
1 'polypeptide(L)'
;MSRYAIPSADCTVDLIARECRRNGVLQPLSPKVFDGLAYLITHRERAIGRDELIAAVWGKADVSDDLLGQLVVKIRRTVGDSGGEQALVRTIPGFGYRWVGAIEPLSADAPPLAASAPAPASTPASTPEPSSAPALPSPVVSPRRHLRLAAAGLLLAIAGVAAVAVWKPGAPGPVRDAAPAASAPQPLPTADALAVVLPVAVNADGDWDWLRLGMMDLIAGKLRRGGLRVVSSDAVVSLSRIRPDDLPQAAHLATGAQLVFTPEAERQGGAWNVRLTVSAADGRRLFQAAAGDGDVTTAAYQAVQQALVRLGRGPIADAVDPASGMPVHERLSRIESAMLADDLATAQRLIDATPPALMESPEIRLRLADIDERLGRYGEAHQRLERLAAEVPAERDPVLRAQILYRYGIVAVRLDHPDEALQHFAEGLPLLDGRNQPGITGKLLAGRGIAHALQGKYDQTEADFSKARVAYELAGDLFSLAALESNVGNLEILRHRPANALSALDQAIGRMQSIRTFNGLPQAYAAKVQAQLLLLSPADALATAEEFAVRYPDAPDVPARIGLDMITAYALAANGKMDRAQALLGRLEADPRVLASGDLQGRVQTMQAQMQRETGDPARAVRLAQAALARFTQADDSGPRSNAWQEHVDALLALGRIEEARVEAEAFADWADAGGDDRARIKAWLVLAQAADAAGQAESAASWFDKALQLALQLGVPAYTAEAALTYANALLDHDRTGPATEIASRVFPWADRDFDCALLKLRLYHRLAQADGWRKALIQAQALAGERPIPSPLAVSPDAVKPPAPR
;
A
#
# COMPACT_ATOMS: atom_id res chain seq x y z
N MET A 1 -0.54 -6.76 20.85
CA MET A 1 -0.03 -6.44 22.20
C MET A 1 -1.05 -5.53 22.87
N SER A 2 -1.61 -5.92 24.01
CA SER A 2 -2.75 -5.24 24.65
C SER A 2 -2.42 -4.51 25.95
N ARG A 3 -1.26 -4.79 26.55
CA ARG A 3 -0.78 -4.14 27.78
C ARG A 3 0.46 -3.31 27.51
N TYR A 4 0.45 -2.10 28.04
CA TYR A 4 1.51 -1.12 27.87
C TYR A 4 1.98 -0.63 29.24
N ALA A 5 3.28 -0.72 29.50
CA ALA A 5 3.91 -0.02 30.62
C ALA A 5 4.39 1.35 30.15
N ILE A 6 4.21 2.37 30.99
CA ILE A 6 4.73 3.72 30.84
C ILE A 6 5.72 3.90 32.00
N PRO A 7 7.01 3.52 31.82
CA PRO A 7 7.97 3.44 32.92
C PRO A 7 8.22 4.78 33.60
N SER A 8 8.20 5.88 32.83
CA SER A 8 8.42 7.23 33.33
C SER A 8 7.30 7.75 34.25
N ALA A 9 6.18 7.02 34.35
CA ALA A 9 5.01 7.42 35.12
C ALA A 9 4.47 6.32 36.03
N ASP A 10 5.18 5.20 36.16
CA ASP A 10 4.75 4.00 36.90
C ASP A 10 3.30 3.59 36.58
N CYS A 11 2.93 3.73 35.30
CA CYS A 11 1.58 3.47 34.80
C CYS A 11 1.54 2.21 33.93
N THR A 12 0.51 1.40 34.09
CA THR A 12 0.19 0.28 33.18
C THR A 12 -1.20 0.47 32.62
N VAL A 13 -1.33 0.38 31.29
CA VAL A 13 -2.61 0.49 30.57
C VAL A 13 -2.90 -0.84 29.87
N ASP A 14 -4.06 -1.44 30.17
CA ASP A 14 -4.58 -2.61 29.48
C ASP A 14 -5.74 -2.20 28.57
N LEU A 15 -5.51 -2.29 27.25
CA LEU A 15 -6.48 -1.90 26.24
C LEU A 15 -7.68 -2.86 26.14
N ILE A 16 -7.51 -4.13 26.52
CA ILE A 16 -8.59 -5.14 26.47
C ILE A 16 -9.44 -5.04 27.74
N ALA A 17 -8.80 -5.02 28.91
CA ALA A 17 -9.52 -4.90 30.18
C ALA A 17 -10.07 -3.47 30.40
N ARG A 18 -9.66 -2.50 29.58
CA ARG A 18 -9.97 -1.07 29.70
C ARG A 18 -9.59 -0.50 31.07
N GLU A 19 -8.45 -0.95 31.59
CA GLU A 19 -7.92 -0.56 32.90
C GLU A 19 -6.66 0.29 32.74
N CYS A 20 -6.55 1.36 33.53
CA CYS A 20 -5.30 2.08 33.75
C CYS A 20 -4.96 2.00 35.22
N ARG A 21 -3.75 1.51 35.55
CA ARG A 21 -3.23 1.48 36.92
C ARG A 21 -2.03 2.40 37.00
N ARG A 22 -1.95 3.18 38.07
CA ARG A 22 -0.78 3.98 38.43
C ARG A 22 -0.29 3.54 39.79
N ASN A 23 1.00 3.24 39.92
CA ASN A 23 1.58 2.66 41.15
C ASN A 23 0.82 1.39 41.61
N GLY A 24 0.37 0.58 40.66
CA GLY A 24 -0.46 -0.61 40.93
C GLY A 24 -1.93 -0.35 41.30
N VAL A 25 -2.32 0.91 41.53
CA VAL A 25 -3.69 1.31 41.92
C VAL A 25 -4.53 1.64 40.68
N LEU A 26 -5.70 1.00 40.55
CA LEU A 26 -6.64 1.24 39.46
C LEU A 26 -7.16 2.69 39.49
N GLN A 27 -7.03 3.38 38.36
CA GLN A 27 -7.53 4.74 38.19
C GLN A 27 -8.98 4.69 37.68
N PRO A 28 -9.94 5.35 38.36
CA PRO A 28 -11.31 5.41 37.90
C PRO A 28 -11.42 6.35 36.69
N LEU A 29 -11.56 5.77 35.49
CA LEU A 29 -11.67 6.52 34.24
C LEU A 29 -13.09 6.48 33.69
N SER A 30 -13.56 7.62 33.19
CA SER A 30 -14.76 7.61 32.35
C SER A 30 -14.44 6.96 31.00
N PRO A 31 -15.44 6.36 30.31
CA PRO A 31 -15.21 5.71 29.01
C PRO A 31 -14.48 6.61 28.02
N LYS A 32 -14.87 7.89 27.93
CA LYS A 32 -14.27 8.86 27.02
C LYS A 32 -12.81 9.19 27.36
N VAL A 33 -12.47 9.32 28.65
CA VAL A 33 -11.08 9.55 29.07
C VAL A 33 -10.21 8.33 28.74
N PHE A 34 -10.74 7.12 28.93
CA PHE A 34 -10.06 5.90 28.53
C PHE A 34 -9.88 5.83 27.00
N ASP A 35 -10.94 6.08 26.23
CA ASP A 35 -10.91 6.02 24.77
C ASP A 35 -9.88 7.02 24.22
N GLY A 36 -9.84 8.25 24.73
CA GLY A 36 -8.85 9.25 24.34
C GLY A 36 -7.41 8.86 24.72
N LEU A 37 -7.20 8.29 25.91
CA LEU A 37 -5.88 7.80 26.34
C LEU A 37 -5.41 6.62 25.45
N ALA A 38 -6.29 5.64 25.23
CA ALA A 38 -6.02 4.48 24.37
C ALA A 38 -5.70 4.93 22.94
N TYR A 39 -6.45 5.90 22.42
CA TYR A 39 -6.26 6.41 21.07
C TYR A 39 -4.91 7.12 20.92
N LEU A 40 -4.53 7.97 21.89
CA LEU A 40 -3.23 8.64 21.90
C LEU A 40 -2.05 7.65 22.02
N ILE A 41 -2.19 6.60 22.84
CA ILE A 41 -1.15 5.56 23.00
C ILE A 41 -1.02 4.69 21.74
N THR A 42 -2.14 4.32 21.13
CA THR A 42 -2.16 3.45 19.95
C THR A 42 -1.57 4.15 18.73
N HIS A 43 -1.71 5.47 18.64
CA HIS A 43 -1.21 6.30 17.54
C HIS A 43 -0.03 7.21 17.93
N ARG A 44 0.78 6.80 18.92
CA ARG A 44 1.89 7.59 19.50
C ARG A 44 2.97 8.01 18.50
N GLU A 45 3.07 7.32 17.38
CA GLU A 45 4.01 7.60 16.30
C GLU A 45 3.75 8.94 15.59
N ARG A 46 2.54 9.50 15.69
CA ARG A 46 2.17 10.77 15.04
C ARG A 46 1.39 11.71 15.95
N ALA A 47 1.22 12.96 15.50
CA ALA A 47 0.28 13.89 16.12
C ALA A 47 -1.15 13.58 15.66
N ILE A 48 -2.10 13.73 16.58
CA ILE A 48 -3.52 13.51 16.38
C ILE A 48 -4.21 14.87 16.30
N GLY A 49 -4.98 15.10 15.22
CA GLY A 49 -5.73 16.33 15.02
C GLY A 49 -6.85 16.50 16.06
N ARG A 50 -7.30 17.74 16.29
CA ARG A 50 -8.42 18.01 17.23
C ARG A 50 -9.70 17.30 16.81
N ASP A 51 -10.10 17.47 15.56
CA ASP A 51 -11.32 16.86 15.00
C ASP A 51 -11.21 15.33 14.94
N GLU A 52 -10.00 14.82 14.71
CA GLU A 52 -9.72 13.39 14.72
C GLU A 52 -9.89 12.80 16.13
N LEU A 53 -9.30 13.43 17.15
CA LEU A 53 -9.44 12.99 18.53
C LEU A 53 -10.89 13.14 19.01
N ILE A 54 -11.61 14.16 18.52
CA ILE A 54 -13.04 14.34 18.75
C ILE A 54 -13.85 13.20 18.12
N ALA A 55 -13.61 12.90 16.84
CA ALA A 55 -14.32 11.84 16.13
C ALA A 55 -14.04 10.47 16.76
N ALA A 56 -12.79 10.19 17.12
CA ALA A 56 -12.39 8.94 17.77
C ALA A 56 -13.08 8.73 19.12
N VAL A 57 -13.24 9.81 19.91
CA VAL A 57 -13.79 9.71 21.26
C VAL A 57 -15.31 9.84 21.28
N TRP A 58 -15.93 10.68 20.45
CA TRP A 58 -17.37 10.97 20.49
C TRP A 58 -18.18 10.49 19.28
N GLY A 59 -17.54 10.05 18.19
CA GLY A 59 -18.22 9.51 17.00
C GLY A 59 -18.97 10.56 16.16
N LYS A 60 -18.73 11.86 16.39
CA LYS A 60 -19.32 13.00 15.66
C LYS A 60 -18.42 14.22 15.76
N ALA A 61 -18.49 15.12 14.77
CA ALA A 61 -17.62 16.30 14.67
C ALA A 61 -18.05 17.51 15.54
N ASP A 62 -19.31 17.58 15.98
CA ASP A 62 -19.84 18.73 16.72
C ASP A 62 -19.59 18.64 18.25
N VAL A 63 -18.33 18.70 18.66
CA VAL A 63 -17.93 18.77 20.08
C VAL A 63 -17.07 20.02 20.29
N SER A 64 -17.36 20.80 21.33
CA SER A 64 -16.61 22.04 21.60
C SER A 64 -15.16 21.77 22.02
N ASP A 65 -14.26 22.65 21.58
CA ASP A 65 -12.83 22.63 21.94
C ASP A 65 -12.58 22.61 23.46
N ASP A 66 -13.48 23.23 24.24
CA ASP A 66 -13.42 23.20 25.70
C ASP A 66 -13.59 21.78 26.27
N LEU A 67 -14.45 20.96 25.67
CA LEU A 67 -14.66 19.58 26.11
C LEU A 67 -13.46 18.71 25.75
N LEU A 68 -12.85 18.94 24.59
CA LEU A 68 -11.60 18.29 24.18
C LEU A 68 -10.44 18.69 25.11
N GLY A 69 -10.32 19.98 25.46
CA GLY A 69 -9.34 20.46 26.43
C GLY A 69 -9.51 19.79 27.80
N GLN A 70 -10.74 19.69 28.31
CA GLN A 70 -11.03 19.00 29.57
C GLN A 70 -10.72 17.50 29.52
N LEU A 71 -10.97 16.85 28.39
CA LEU A 71 -10.61 15.45 28.17
C LEU A 71 -9.10 15.27 28.31
N VAL A 72 -8.30 16.09 27.61
CA VAL A 72 -6.84 15.99 27.63
C VAL A 72 -6.26 16.30 29.02
N VAL A 73 -6.83 17.25 29.75
CA VAL A 73 -6.45 17.52 31.15
C VAL A 73 -6.70 16.29 32.04
N LYS A 74 -7.83 15.60 31.87
CA LYS A 74 -8.14 14.37 32.61
C LYS A 74 -7.21 13.22 32.22
N ILE A 75 -6.89 13.08 30.94
CA ILE A 75 -5.92 12.09 30.43
C ILE A 75 -4.55 12.34 31.08
N ARG A 76 -4.02 13.57 31.00
CA ARG A 76 -2.73 13.93 31.61
C ARG A 76 -2.68 13.60 33.10
N ARG A 77 -3.70 14.00 33.88
CA ARG A 77 -3.79 13.67 35.31
C ARG A 77 -3.80 12.17 35.61
N THR A 78 -4.43 11.39 34.74
CA THR A 78 -4.50 9.93 34.89
C THR A 78 -3.12 9.31 34.79
N VAL A 79 -2.35 9.70 33.78
CA VAL A 79 -1.00 9.18 33.53
C VAL A 79 0.08 9.94 34.30
N GLY A 80 -0.29 10.83 35.23
CA GLY A 80 0.67 11.59 36.04
C GLY A 80 1.41 12.72 35.30
N ASP A 81 0.94 13.10 34.11
CA ASP A 81 1.48 14.22 33.33
C ASP A 81 0.87 15.56 33.77
N SER A 82 1.64 16.64 33.63
CA SER A 82 1.19 18.00 33.92
C SER A 82 1.12 18.84 32.64
N GLY A 83 0.20 19.80 32.58
CA GLY A 83 0.05 20.67 31.40
C GLY A 83 1.27 21.56 31.11
N GLY A 84 2.16 21.73 32.09
CA GLY A 84 3.40 22.51 31.97
C GLY A 84 4.60 21.70 31.47
N GLU A 85 4.78 20.46 31.95
CA GLU A 85 5.91 19.60 31.55
C GLU A 85 5.63 18.83 30.25
N GLN A 86 4.37 18.47 29.98
CA GLN A 86 3.93 17.77 28.77
C GLN A 86 4.83 16.60 28.36
N ALA A 87 5.26 15.83 29.36
CA ALA A 87 6.26 14.78 29.20
C ALA A 87 5.67 13.51 28.56
N LEU A 88 4.34 13.34 28.61
CA LEU A 88 3.64 12.19 28.05
C LEU A 88 2.67 12.58 26.94
N VAL A 89 1.91 13.65 27.12
CA VAL A 89 0.97 14.17 26.12
C VAL A 89 1.34 15.61 25.78
N ARG A 90 1.90 15.82 24.59
CA ARG A 90 2.31 17.14 24.07
C ARG A 90 1.19 17.79 23.26
N THR A 91 0.91 19.06 23.54
CA THR A 91 0.05 19.89 22.71
C THR A 91 0.85 20.38 21.50
N ILE A 92 0.32 20.15 20.29
CA ILE A 92 0.86 20.70 19.04
C ILE A 92 0.03 21.93 18.68
N PRO A 93 0.57 23.16 18.81
CA PRO A 93 -0.18 24.39 18.56
C PRO A 93 -0.81 24.40 17.16
N GLY A 94 -2.09 24.77 17.09
CA GLY A 94 -2.83 24.84 15.83
C GLY A 94 -3.28 23.51 15.22
N PHE A 95 -2.83 22.36 15.75
CA PHE A 95 -3.12 21.05 15.15
C PHE A 95 -3.83 20.08 16.10
N GLY A 96 -3.29 19.82 17.30
CA GLY A 96 -3.87 18.83 18.21
C GLY A 96 -2.91 18.32 19.28
N TYR A 97 -2.85 17.00 19.49
CA TYR A 97 -2.12 16.39 20.60
C TYR A 97 -1.30 15.18 20.16
N ARG A 98 -0.19 14.91 20.82
CA ARG A 98 0.69 13.76 20.53
C ARG A 98 1.13 13.08 21.81
N TRP A 99 1.10 11.74 21.81
CA TRP A 99 1.79 10.98 22.84
C TRP A 99 3.30 10.97 22.58
N VAL A 100 4.10 11.38 23.55
CA VAL A 100 5.57 11.49 23.46
C VAL A 100 6.29 10.68 24.55
N GLY A 101 5.56 10.10 25.50
CA GLY A 101 6.13 9.26 26.55
C GLY A 101 6.61 7.91 26.04
N ALA A 102 7.71 7.39 26.61
CA ALA A 102 8.18 6.05 26.31
C ALA A 102 7.16 5.00 26.78
N ILE A 103 6.90 4.00 25.92
CA ILE A 103 5.98 2.91 26.21
C ILE A 103 6.63 1.58 25.88
N GLU A 104 6.54 0.63 26.80
CA GLU A 104 7.00 -0.74 26.62
C GLU A 104 5.81 -1.70 26.54
N PRO A 105 5.71 -2.54 25.49
CA PRO A 105 4.67 -3.56 25.42
C PRO A 105 4.99 -4.70 26.41
N LEU A 106 4.05 -5.00 27.30
CA LEU A 106 4.15 -6.14 28.21
C LEU A 106 3.66 -7.41 27.48
N SER A 107 4.53 -8.41 27.32
CA SER A 107 4.19 -9.72 26.75
C SER A 107 3.12 -10.41 27.59
N ALA A 108 2.18 -11.11 26.94
CA ALA A 108 1.07 -11.79 27.61
C ALA A 108 1.46 -13.10 28.34
N ASP A 109 2.74 -13.52 28.30
CA ASP A 109 3.22 -14.80 28.84
C ASP A 109 3.91 -14.68 30.23
N ALA A 110 3.37 -13.85 31.12
CA ALA A 110 3.68 -13.96 32.54
C ALA A 110 2.44 -14.55 33.25
N PRO A 111 2.56 -15.70 33.95
CA PRO A 111 1.43 -16.25 34.70
C PRO A 111 0.94 -15.22 35.71
N PRO A 112 -0.38 -15.14 35.98
CA PRO A 112 -0.91 -14.20 36.94
C PRO A 112 -0.29 -14.49 38.30
N LEU A 113 0.56 -13.56 38.78
CA LEU A 113 0.90 -13.49 40.19
C LEU A 113 -0.41 -13.37 40.95
N ALA A 114 -0.78 -14.47 41.62
CA ALA A 114 -1.98 -14.58 42.42
C ALA A 114 -2.07 -13.37 43.35
N ALA A 115 -3.10 -12.55 43.14
CA ALA A 115 -3.54 -11.56 44.10
C ALA A 115 -3.99 -12.31 45.35
N SER A 116 -3.14 -12.32 46.36
CA SER A 116 -3.51 -12.72 47.72
C SER A 116 -4.30 -11.58 48.36
N ALA A 117 -5.50 -11.88 48.84
CA ALA A 117 -6.27 -11.05 49.77
C ALA A 117 -7.09 -11.98 50.70
N PRO A 118 -7.54 -11.54 51.89
CA PRO A 118 -6.75 -11.00 52.99
C PRO A 118 -7.08 -11.63 54.39
N ALA A 119 -6.22 -11.30 55.36
CA ALA A 119 -6.44 -11.16 56.84
C ALA A 119 -6.34 -12.41 57.78
N PRO A 120 -6.07 -12.25 59.10
CA PRO A 120 -5.71 -11.04 59.89
C PRO A 120 -4.50 -11.16 60.88
N ALA A 121 -4.07 -9.98 61.34
CA ALA A 121 -3.47 -9.63 62.65
C ALA A 121 -2.08 -10.19 63.07
N SER A 122 -1.08 -9.31 63.14
CA SER A 122 -0.33 -8.92 64.37
C SER A 122 0.77 -7.89 64.04
N THR A 123 0.76 -6.75 64.75
CA THR A 123 1.84 -5.74 64.82
C THR A 123 2.74 -6.05 66.03
N PRO A 124 3.84 -5.32 66.36
CA PRO A 124 4.79 -4.48 65.59
C PRO A 124 6.30 -4.83 65.88
N ALA A 125 7.22 -3.96 65.40
CA ALA A 125 8.61 -3.69 65.86
C ALA A 125 9.73 -4.46 65.11
N SER A 126 10.88 -3.89 64.66
CA SER A 126 11.55 -2.58 64.78
C SER A 126 12.67 -2.45 63.74
N THR A 127 12.89 -1.22 63.23
CA THR A 127 14.17 -0.46 63.07
C THR A 127 15.36 -1.02 62.21
N PRO A 128 16.17 -0.15 61.55
CA PRO A 128 16.81 -0.45 60.25
C PRO A 128 18.36 -0.46 60.24
N GLU A 129 18.89 -0.56 59.02
CA GLU A 129 20.16 0.03 58.51
C GLU A 129 21.48 -0.76 58.70
N PRO A 130 22.57 -0.42 57.98
CA PRO A 130 22.85 -0.69 56.56
C PRO A 130 24.25 -1.35 56.42
N SER A 131 24.81 -1.50 55.21
CA SER A 131 26.22 -1.09 54.93
C SER A 131 26.76 -1.65 53.58
N SER A 132 27.16 -0.69 52.75
CA SER A 132 28.39 -0.62 51.93
C SER A 132 28.70 -1.62 50.82
N ALA A 133 28.77 -1.04 49.61
CA ALA A 133 29.60 -1.34 48.43
C ALA A 133 31.14 -1.40 48.75
N PRO A 134 32.14 -1.46 47.81
CA PRO A 134 32.09 -1.33 46.34
C PRO A 134 33.13 -2.13 45.46
N ALA A 135 32.92 -2.07 44.13
CA ALA A 135 33.87 -1.79 43.02
C ALA A 135 35.06 -2.71 42.56
N LEU A 136 34.95 -3.13 41.28
CA LEU A 136 35.90 -3.05 40.12
C LEU A 136 37.16 -3.97 40.05
N PRO A 137 37.84 -4.19 38.89
CA PRO A 137 37.57 -3.88 37.45
C PRO A 137 37.83 -5.04 36.43
N SER A 138 37.57 -4.79 35.13
CA SER A 138 37.91 -5.60 33.92
C SER A 138 39.42 -5.72 33.63
N PRO A 139 39.93 -6.62 32.75
CA PRO A 139 40.05 -6.30 31.30
C PRO A 139 40.10 -7.46 30.24
N VAL A 140 39.70 -7.15 28.99
CA VAL A 140 40.39 -7.38 27.67
C VAL A 140 40.56 -8.80 27.02
N VAL A 141 39.79 -9.00 25.92
CA VAL A 141 40.16 -9.47 24.53
C VAL A 141 40.35 -10.97 24.16
N SER A 142 39.35 -11.50 23.42
CA SER A 142 39.40 -12.30 22.15
C SER A 142 39.82 -13.80 22.13
N PRO A 143 39.77 -14.51 20.97
CA PRO A 143 38.63 -15.34 20.55
C PRO A 143 39.03 -16.82 20.27
N ARG A 144 38.04 -17.62 19.80
CA ARG A 144 38.13 -18.99 19.25
C ARG A 144 38.06 -20.14 20.25
N ARG A 145 36.88 -20.79 20.31
CA ARG A 145 36.73 -22.25 20.51
C ARG A 145 35.30 -22.73 20.18
N HIS A 146 34.82 -22.41 18.98
CA HIS A 146 33.69 -23.12 18.35
C HIS A 146 34.17 -24.50 17.86
N LEU A 147 34.46 -25.41 18.79
CA LEU A 147 34.71 -26.82 18.43
C LEU A 147 34.61 -27.74 19.65
N ARG A 148 33.62 -27.55 20.53
CA ARG A 148 33.32 -28.52 21.62
C ARG A 148 31.83 -28.75 21.93
N LEU A 149 30.91 -28.11 21.20
CA LEU A 149 29.46 -28.32 21.40
C LEU A 149 28.80 -29.30 20.41
N ALA A 150 29.55 -29.84 19.44
CA ALA A 150 29.03 -30.79 18.46
C ALA A 150 28.97 -32.27 18.94
N ALA A 151 29.43 -32.58 20.16
CA ALA A 151 29.46 -33.95 20.67
C ALA A 151 28.35 -34.29 21.70
N ALA A 152 27.55 -33.30 22.13
CA ALA A 152 26.44 -33.52 23.08
C ALA A 152 25.08 -33.75 22.39
N GLY A 153 24.94 -33.36 21.11
CA GLY A 153 23.69 -33.52 20.36
C GLY A 153 23.42 -34.94 19.86
N LEU A 154 24.45 -35.76 19.66
CA LEU A 154 24.32 -37.09 19.06
C LEU A 154 23.87 -38.17 20.07
N LEU A 155 24.10 -37.96 21.37
CA LEU A 155 23.65 -38.88 22.44
C LEU A 155 22.18 -38.68 22.84
N LEU A 156 21.61 -37.49 22.59
CA LEU A 156 20.18 -37.21 22.81
C LEU A 156 19.29 -37.75 21.67
N ALA A 157 19.83 -37.86 20.45
CA ALA A 157 19.11 -38.40 19.30
C ALA A 157 18.87 -39.93 19.39
N ILE A 158 19.76 -40.68 20.05
CA ILE A 158 19.66 -42.14 20.18
C ILE A 158 18.70 -42.54 21.32
N ALA A 159 18.56 -41.70 22.35
CA ALA A 159 17.57 -41.92 23.41
C ALA A 159 16.12 -41.65 22.97
N GLY A 160 15.90 -40.74 22.00
CA GLY A 160 14.58 -40.42 21.47
C GLY A 160 13.97 -41.51 20.57
N VAL A 161 14.79 -42.30 19.88
CA VAL A 161 14.32 -43.34 18.96
C VAL A 161 13.92 -44.63 19.69
N ALA A 162 14.43 -44.87 20.91
CA ALA A 162 14.06 -46.04 21.71
C ALA A 162 12.73 -45.90 22.47
N ALA A 163 12.21 -44.67 22.64
CA ALA A 163 10.95 -44.42 23.36
C ALA A 163 9.68 -44.58 22.49
N VAL A 164 9.82 -44.63 21.17
CA VAL A 164 8.69 -44.76 20.22
C VAL A 164 8.36 -46.23 19.92
N ALA A 165 9.23 -47.18 20.27
CA ALA A 165 9.10 -48.59 19.86
C ALA A 165 8.33 -49.52 20.85
N VAL A 166 7.76 -49.01 21.95
CA VAL A 166 7.10 -49.88 22.97
C VAL A 166 5.61 -49.55 23.24
N TRP A 167 4.99 -48.59 22.56
CA TRP A 167 3.54 -48.39 22.72
C TRP A 167 2.73 -49.20 21.71
N LYS A 168 2.24 -50.36 22.17
CA LYS A 168 1.23 -51.16 21.46
C LYS A 168 -0.13 -50.44 21.46
N PRO A 169 -0.90 -50.47 20.35
CA PRO A 169 -2.24 -49.92 20.31
C PRO A 169 -3.21 -50.85 21.07
N GLY A 170 -3.78 -50.35 22.17
CA GLY A 170 -4.96 -50.94 22.80
C GLY A 170 -6.22 -50.63 21.99
N ALA A 171 -7.09 -51.61 21.84
CA ALA A 171 -8.35 -51.53 21.10
C ALA A 171 -9.24 -50.35 21.56
N PRO A 172 -10.00 -49.71 20.65
CA PRO A 172 -10.88 -48.60 21.01
C PRO A 172 -12.05 -49.12 21.86
N GLY A 173 -12.10 -48.68 23.13
CA GLY A 173 -13.28 -48.83 23.97
C GLY A 173 -14.40 -47.88 23.52
N PRO A 174 -15.68 -48.21 23.76
CA PRO A 174 -16.80 -47.39 23.33
C PRO A 174 -16.78 -46.05 24.09
N VAL A 175 -16.65 -44.96 23.35
CA VAL A 175 -16.81 -43.60 23.87
C VAL A 175 -18.25 -43.46 24.36
N ARG A 176 -18.43 -43.34 25.68
CA ARG A 176 -19.68 -42.89 26.28
C ARG A 176 -19.80 -41.40 26.05
N ASP A 177 -20.92 -40.98 25.47
CA ASP A 177 -21.37 -39.60 25.38
C ASP A 177 -21.37 -38.94 26.76
N ALA A 178 -20.31 -38.19 27.07
CA ALA A 178 -20.35 -37.20 28.14
C ALA A 178 -20.92 -35.92 27.55
N ALA A 179 -22.20 -35.67 27.81
CA ALA A 179 -22.84 -34.39 27.53
C ALA A 179 -22.01 -33.26 28.17
N PRO A 180 -21.64 -32.20 27.42
CA PRO A 180 -20.86 -31.11 27.98
C PRO A 180 -21.70 -30.37 29.03
N ALA A 181 -21.10 -30.16 30.20
CA ALA A 181 -21.64 -29.29 31.24
C ALA A 181 -21.93 -27.91 30.63
N ALA A 182 -23.18 -27.46 30.77
CA ALA A 182 -23.63 -26.17 30.29
C ALA A 182 -22.91 -25.04 31.05
N SER A 183 -21.83 -24.53 30.46
CA SER A 183 -21.28 -23.23 30.78
C SER A 183 -22.37 -22.17 30.52
N ALA A 184 -22.58 -21.25 31.46
CA ALA A 184 -23.49 -20.13 31.26
C ALA A 184 -23.20 -19.43 29.91
N PRO A 185 -24.22 -19.09 29.10
CA PRO A 185 -24.01 -18.49 27.79
C PRO A 185 -23.33 -17.12 27.98
N GLN A 186 -22.05 -17.04 27.64
CA GLN A 186 -21.42 -15.74 27.45
C GLN A 186 -22.07 -15.07 26.23
N PRO A 187 -22.33 -13.76 26.29
CA PRO A 187 -23.05 -13.05 25.24
C PRO A 187 -22.33 -13.23 23.90
N LEU A 188 -23.11 -13.53 22.85
CA LEU A 188 -22.61 -13.49 21.48
C LEU A 188 -21.97 -12.11 21.23
N PRO A 189 -20.85 -12.04 20.49
CA PRO A 189 -20.23 -10.76 20.18
C PRO A 189 -21.25 -9.81 19.55
N THR A 190 -21.15 -8.53 19.92
CA THR A 190 -22.15 -7.47 19.72
C THR A 190 -22.61 -7.30 18.27
N ALA A 191 -23.72 -6.56 18.10
CA ALA A 191 -24.36 -6.23 16.82
C ALA A 191 -23.49 -5.52 15.75
N ASP A 192 -22.17 -5.39 15.94
CA ASP A 192 -21.23 -4.80 14.96
C ASP A 192 -20.01 -5.71 14.68
N ALA A 193 -20.05 -6.98 15.11
CA ALA A 193 -18.98 -7.92 14.90
C ALA A 193 -18.65 -8.13 13.41
N LEU A 194 -17.37 -7.97 13.05
CA LEU A 194 -16.86 -8.32 11.73
C LEU A 194 -16.81 -9.85 11.60
N ALA A 195 -17.41 -10.37 10.54
CA ALA A 195 -17.43 -11.78 10.22
C ALA A 195 -16.59 -12.09 8.98
N VAL A 196 -16.05 -13.31 8.92
CA VAL A 196 -15.42 -13.87 7.73
C VAL A 196 -16.10 -15.19 7.36
N VAL A 197 -16.33 -15.42 6.07
CA VAL A 197 -16.90 -16.66 5.54
C VAL A 197 -15.80 -17.39 4.78
N LEU A 198 -15.47 -18.60 5.22
CA LEU A 198 -14.44 -19.42 4.58
C LEU A 198 -14.98 -20.14 3.34
N PRO A 199 -14.11 -20.59 2.42
CA PRO A 199 -14.51 -21.42 1.28
C PRO A 199 -15.28 -22.65 1.73
N VAL A 200 -16.35 -23.00 1.00
CA VAL A 200 -17.20 -24.13 1.35
C VAL A 200 -16.44 -25.45 1.14
N ALA A 201 -16.42 -26.30 2.17
CA ALA A 201 -16.06 -27.69 2.01
C ALA A 201 -17.21 -28.45 1.34
N VAL A 202 -16.99 -28.96 0.13
CA VAL A 202 -18.01 -29.67 -0.66
C VAL A 202 -17.72 -31.16 -0.61
N ASN A 203 -18.69 -31.95 -0.14
CA ASN A 203 -18.64 -33.41 -0.14
C ASN A 203 -19.81 -33.95 -0.98
N ALA A 204 -19.59 -34.11 -2.28
CA ALA A 204 -20.58 -34.57 -3.24
C ALA A 204 -19.91 -35.26 -4.43
N ASP A 205 -20.57 -36.29 -4.98
CA ASP A 205 -20.13 -36.94 -6.22
C ASP A 205 -20.43 -36.05 -7.44
N GLY A 206 -19.42 -35.85 -8.31
CA GLY A 206 -19.52 -35.06 -9.55
C GLY A 206 -18.61 -33.81 -9.58
N ASP A 207 -18.66 -33.05 -10.68
CA ASP A 207 -17.88 -31.81 -10.87
C ASP A 207 -18.58 -30.61 -10.20
N TRP A 208 -18.21 -30.36 -8.94
CA TRP A 208 -18.81 -29.33 -8.08
C TRP A 208 -17.77 -28.33 -7.53
N ASP A 209 -16.58 -28.26 -8.13
CA ASP A 209 -15.47 -27.43 -7.62
C ASP A 209 -15.83 -25.94 -7.54
N TRP A 210 -16.72 -25.48 -8.43
CA TRP A 210 -17.26 -24.12 -8.44
C TRP A 210 -18.07 -23.77 -7.18
N LEU A 211 -18.70 -24.74 -6.50
CA LEU A 211 -19.49 -24.48 -5.30
C LEU A 211 -18.63 -23.95 -4.15
N ARG A 212 -17.35 -24.32 -4.11
CA ARG A 212 -16.45 -23.92 -3.03
C ARG A 212 -16.35 -22.40 -2.86
N LEU A 213 -16.08 -21.67 -3.95
CA LEU A 213 -15.93 -20.21 -3.93
C LEU A 213 -17.26 -19.51 -4.24
N GLY A 214 -18.05 -20.04 -5.18
CA GLY A 214 -19.33 -19.45 -5.55
C GLY A 214 -20.33 -19.42 -4.39
N MET A 215 -20.42 -20.49 -3.61
CA MET A 215 -21.34 -20.52 -2.47
C MET A 215 -20.80 -19.77 -1.24
N MET A 216 -19.48 -19.65 -1.09
CA MET A 216 -18.87 -18.77 -0.09
C MET A 216 -19.29 -17.32 -0.33
N ASP A 217 -19.17 -16.83 -1.57
CA ASP A 217 -19.57 -15.46 -1.91
C ASP A 217 -21.07 -15.24 -1.74
N LEU A 218 -21.90 -16.22 -2.15
CA LEU A 218 -23.34 -16.19 -1.93
C LEU A 218 -23.71 -16.08 -0.45
N ILE A 219 -23.11 -16.91 0.41
CA ILE A 219 -23.32 -16.88 1.86
C ILE A 219 -22.90 -15.52 2.44
N ALA A 220 -21.71 -15.04 2.06
CA ALA A 220 -21.20 -13.74 2.50
C ALA A 220 -22.15 -12.59 2.09
N GLY A 221 -22.62 -12.58 0.84
CA GLY A 221 -23.57 -11.58 0.35
C GLY A 221 -24.91 -11.60 1.07
N LYS A 222 -25.43 -12.79 1.43
CA LYS A 222 -26.67 -12.92 2.22
C LYS A 222 -26.47 -12.44 3.66
N LEU A 223 -25.35 -12.78 4.30
CA LEU A 223 -25.02 -12.29 5.64
C LEU A 223 -24.90 -10.75 5.68
N ARG A 224 -24.29 -10.13 4.65
CA ARG A 224 -24.23 -8.66 4.51
C ARG A 224 -25.62 -8.04 4.41
N ARG A 225 -26.52 -8.62 3.59
CA ARG A 225 -27.93 -8.20 3.52
C ARG A 225 -28.67 -8.34 4.85
N GLY A 226 -28.32 -9.34 5.66
CA GLY A 226 -28.79 -9.51 7.02
C GLY A 226 -28.23 -8.50 8.04
N GLY A 227 -27.47 -7.50 7.60
CA GLY A 227 -26.90 -6.45 8.44
C GLY A 227 -25.62 -6.85 9.17
N LEU A 228 -24.98 -7.98 8.82
CA LEU A 228 -23.69 -8.36 9.37
C LEU A 228 -22.55 -7.72 8.57
N ARG A 229 -21.51 -7.23 9.25
CA ARG A 229 -20.27 -6.79 8.57
C ARG A 229 -19.50 -8.04 8.17
N VAL A 230 -19.27 -8.24 6.88
CA VAL A 230 -18.57 -9.44 6.38
C VAL A 230 -17.43 -9.03 5.48
N VAL A 231 -16.24 -9.56 5.78
CA VAL A 231 -15.01 -9.41 4.97
C VAL A 231 -15.31 -9.70 3.50
N SER A 232 -14.69 -8.96 2.58
CA SER A 232 -14.85 -9.18 1.14
C SER A 232 -14.37 -10.57 0.72
N SER A 233 -15.07 -11.18 -0.23
CA SER A 233 -14.77 -12.54 -0.68
C SER A 233 -13.40 -12.64 -1.37
N ASP A 234 -13.00 -11.58 -2.10
CA ASP A 234 -11.65 -11.44 -2.66
C ASP A 234 -10.55 -11.55 -1.59
N ALA A 235 -10.76 -10.92 -0.43
CA ALA A 235 -9.81 -10.97 0.68
C ALA A 235 -9.74 -12.35 1.36
N VAL A 236 -10.77 -13.18 1.23
CA VAL A 236 -10.73 -14.58 1.69
C VAL A 236 -10.03 -15.47 0.66
N VAL A 237 -10.29 -15.25 -0.63
CA VAL A 237 -9.65 -16.01 -1.71
C VAL A 237 -8.14 -15.76 -1.75
N SER A 238 -7.67 -14.55 -1.46
CA SER A 238 -6.22 -14.28 -1.36
C SER A 238 -5.53 -15.09 -0.26
N LEU A 239 -6.27 -15.55 0.76
CA LEU A 239 -5.76 -16.40 1.84
C LEU A 239 -5.70 -17.89 1.47
N SER A 240 -6.22 -18.29 0.31
CA SER A 240 -6.37 -19.70 -0.12
C SER A 240 -5.05 -20.49 -0.30
N ARG A 241 -3.89 -19.81 -0.30
CA ARG A 241 -2.56 -20.46 -0.26
C ARG A 241 -2.18 -21.03 1.12
N ILE A 242 -2.99 -20.77 2.14
CA ILE A 242 -2.83 -21.32 3.49
C ILE A 242 -3.40 -22.74 3.54
N ARG A 243 -2.79 -23.62 4.36
CA ARG A 243 -3.31 -24.98 4.57
C ARG A 243 -4.76 -24.91 5.06
N PRO A 244 -5.68 -25.76 4.56
CA PRO A 244 -7.09 -25.71 4.91
C PRO A 244 -7.37 -25.72 6.42
N ASP A 245 -6.58 -26.49 7.17
CA ASP A 245 -6.75 -26.67 8.62
C ASP A 245 -6.38 -25.40 9.43
N ASP A 246 -5.48 -24.56 8.90
CA ASP A 246 -5.04 -23.31 9.53
C ASP A 246 -5.86 -22.10 9.09
N LEU A 247 -6.70 -22.27 8.05
CA LEU A 247 -7.42 -21.18 7.39
C LEU A 247 -8.36 -20.40 8.33
N PRO A 248 -9.11 -21.01 9.27
CA PRO A 248 -9.96 -20.27 10.20
C PRO A 248 -9.17 -19.28 11.08
N GLN A 249 -8.04 -19.74 11.64
CA GLN A 249 -7.21 -18.91 12.52
C GLN A 249 -6.43 -17.87 11.71
N ALA A 250 -5.94 -18.23 10.53
CA ALA A 250 -5.26 -17.29 9.64
C ALA A 250 -6.20 -16.21 9.11
N ALA A 251 -7.44 -16.57 8.75
CA ALA A 251 -8.46 -15.61 8.35
C ALA A 251 -8.81 -14.64 9.49
N HIS A 252 -8.93 -15.14 10.72
CA HIS A 252 -9.10 -14.28 11.89
C HIS A 252 -7.93 -13.30 12.05
N LEU A 253 -6.68 -13.78 12.07
CA LEU A 253 -5.49 -12.96 12.28
C LEU A 253 -5.27 -11.92 11.17
N ALA A 254 -5.56 -12.29 9.92
CA ALA A 254 -5.39 -11.41 8.77
C ALA A 254 -6.48 -10.33 8.70
N THR A 255 -7.70 -10.65 9.12
CA THR A 255 -8.87 -9.76 8.92
C THR A 255 -9.35 -9.05 10.19
N GLY A 256 -8.98 -9.55 11.37
CA GLY A 256 -9.54 -9.14 12.65
C GLY A 256 -10.99 -9.59 12.87
N ALA A 257 -11.52 -10.48 12.04
CA ALA A 257 -12.92 -10.92 12.14
C ALA A 257 -13.20 -11.65 13.46
N GLN A 258 -14.19 -11.19 14.21
CA GLN A 258 -14.58 -11.76 15.51
C GLN A 258 -15.41 -13.03 15.35
N LEU A 259 -16.06 -13.19 14.19
CA LEU A 259 -16.88 -14.34 13.83
C LEU A 259 -16.30 -15.04 12.60
N VAL A 260 -16.07 -16.35 12.69
CA VAL A 260 -15.60 -17.17 11.57
C VAL A 260 -16.69 -18.16 11.20
N PHE A 261 -17.21 -18.03 9.97
CA PHE A 261 -18.17 -18.96 9.39
C PHE A 261 -17.43 -20.02 8.57
N THR A 262 -17.57 -21.27 8.96
CA THR A 262 -17.02 -22.44 8.26
C THR A 262 -18.17 -23.22 7.62
N PRO A 263 -18.44 -23.00 6.31
CA PRO A 263 -19.50 -23.68 5.60
C PRO A 263 -19.08 -25.07 5.09
N GLU A 264 -19.97 -26.04 5.25
CA GLU A 264 -19.88 -27.39 4.72
C GLU A 264 -21.15 -27.67 3.90
N ALA A 265 -21.00 -28.27 2.72
CA ALA A 265 -22.10 -28.70 1.88
C ALA A 265 -21.93 -30.16 1.52
N GLU A 266 -22.91 -30.98 1.88
CA GLU A 266 -22.89 -32.42 1.63
C GLU A 266 -24.13 -32.83 0.84
N ARG A 267 -23.97 -33.73 -0.13
CA ARG A 267 -25.10 -34.28 -0.88
C ARG A 267 -25.41 -35.69 -0.42
N GLN A 268 -26.57 -35.90 0.21
CA GLN A 268 -27.04 -37.21 0.68
C GLN A 268 -28.47 -37.48 0.20
N GLY A 269 -28.71 -38.65 -0.37
CA GLY A 269 -30.07 -39.08 -0.76
C GLY A 269 -30.77 -38.19 -1.80
N GLY A 270 -30.01 -37.49 -2.64
CA GLY A 270 -30.53 -36.56 -3.65
C GLY A 270 -30.81 -35.15 -3.14
N ALA A 271 -30.69 -34.90 -1.83
CA ALA A 271 -30.79 -33.57 -1.22
C ALA A 271 -29.41 -33.05 -0.79
N TRP A 272 -29.27 -31.74 -0.78
CA TRP A 272 -28.14 -31.01 -0.22
C TRP A 272 -28.41 -30.71 1.26
N ASN A 273 -27.37 -30.83 2.08
CA ASN A 273 -27.35 -30.37 3.46
C ASN A 273 -26.22 -29.36 3.61
N VAL A 274 -26.57 -28.10 3.86
CA VAL A 274 -25.61 -27.01 4.07
C VAL A 274 -25.56 -26.67 5.55
N ARG A 275 -24.36 -26.72 6.11
CA ARG A 275 -24.07 -26.51 7.53
C ARG A 275 -23.10 -25.35 7.67
N LEU A 276 -23.44 -24.40 8.53
CA LEU A 276 -22.62 -23.24 8.88
C LEU A 276 -22.17 -23.37 10.34
N THR A 277 -20.90 -23.71 10.54
CA THR A 277 -20.29 -23.68 11.87
C THR A 277 -19.75 -22.28 12.14
N VAL A 278 -20.24 -21.63 13.20
CA VAL A 278 -19.81 -20.28 13.58
C VAL A 278 -18.94 -20.34 14.82
N SER A 279 -17.73 -19.81 14.72
CA SER A 279 -16.73 -19.80 15.77
C SER A 279 -16.27 -18.39 16.13
N ALA A 280 -15.80 -18.20 17.36
CA ALA A 280 -15.17 -16.97 17.81
C ALA A 280 -13.69 -16.90 17.37
N ALA A 281 -13.10 -15.71 17.56
CA ALA A 281 -11.68 -15.41 17.34
C ALA A 281 -10.69 -16.39 17.99
N ASP A 282 -11.06 -16.97 19.14
CA ASP A 282 -10.26 -17.95 19.91
C ASP A 282 -10.40 -19.40 19.37
N GLY A 283 -11.11 -19.59 18.25
CA GLY A 283 -11.39 -20.90 17.66
C GLY A 283 -12.55 -21.64 18.33
N ARG A 284 -13.15 -21.09 19.38
CA ARG A 284 -14.28 -21.72 20.08
C ARG A 284 -15.55 -21.68 19.24
N ARG A 285 -16.17 -22.84 19.03
CA ARG A 285 -17.48 -22.93 18.36
C ARG A 285 -18.55 -22.24 19.20
N LEU A 286 -19.21 -21.25 18.60
CA LEU A 286 -20.32 -20.52 19.22
C LEU A 286 -21.64 -21.26 18.99
N PHE A 287 -21.98 -21.53 17.73
CA PHE A 287 -23.17 -22.27 17.35
C PHE A 287 -23.02 -22.87 15.95
N GLN A 288 -24.02 -23.66 15.55
CA GLN A 288 -24.12 -24.21 14.21
C GLN A 288 -25.54 -24.04 13.68
N ALA A 289 -25.66 -23.64 12.42
CA ALA A 289 -26.92 -23.60 11.67
C ALA A 289 -26.85 -24.61 10.53
N ALA A 290 -27.96 -25.28 10.21
CA ALA A 290 -27.98 -26.25 9.12
C ALA A 290 -29.37 -26.32 8.49
N ALA A 291 -29.40 -26.51 7.18
CA ALA A 291 -30.64 -26.69 6.43
C ALA A 291 -30.40 -27.65 5.26
N GLY A 292 -31.43 -28.41 4.92
CA GLY A 292 -31.40 -29.35 3.82
C GLY A 292 -32.49 -29.05 2.80
N ASP A 293 -32.15 -29.15 1.51
CA ASP A 293 -33.04 -28.88 0.39
C ASP A 293 -32.60 -29.64 -0.87
N GLY A 294 -33.47 -29.83 -1.85
CA GLY A 294 -33.10 -30.39 -3.16
C GLY A 294 -32.13 -29.48 -3.94
N ASP A 295 -32.16 -28.18 -3.65
CA ASP A 295 -31.27 -27.18 -4.22
C ASP A 295 -30.25 -26.66 -3.18
N VAL A 296 -28.97 -26.61 -3.58
CA VAL A 296 -27.87 -26.25 -2.69
C VAL A 296 -27.91 -24.77 -2.28
N THR A 297 -28.37 -23.87 -3.15
CA THR A 297 -28.43 -22.43 -2.84
C THR A 297 -29.56 -22.11 -1.88
N THR A 298 -30.67 -22.84 -2.00
CA THR A 298 -31.82 -22.77 -1.09
C THR A 298 -31.45 -23.30 0.29
N ALA A 299 -30.77 -24.44 0.36
CA ALA A 299 -30.21 -24.95 1.61
C ALA A 299 -29.24 -23.94 2.26
N ALA A 300 -28.33 -23.35 1.49
CA ALA A 300 -27.41 -22.32 1.99
C ALA A 300 -28.15 -21.08 2.52
N TYR A 301 -29.16 -20.60 1.80
CA TYR A 301 -29.97 -19.45 2.23
C TYR A 301 -30.71 -19.71 3.54
N GLN A 302 -31.35 -20.87 3.67
CA GLN A 302 -32.04 -21.25 4.91
C GLN A 302 -31.06 -21.39 6.08
N ALA A 303 -29.87 -21.94 5.86
CA ALA A 303 -28.82 -22.01 6.88
C ALA A 303 -28.35 -20.61 7.30
N VAL A 304 -28.20 -19.66 6.37
CA VAL A 304 -27.87 -18.26 6.66
C VAL A 304 -28.98 -17.59 7.48
N GLN A 305 -30.24 -17.77 7.11
CA GLN A 305 -31.39 -17.22 7.87
C GLN A 305 -31.38 -17.69 9.32
N GLN A 306 -31.17 -19.00 9.56
CA GLN A 306 -31.04 -19.53 10.90
C GLN A 306 -29.84 -18.93 11.67
N ALA A 307 -28.70 -18.74 11.00
CA ALA A 307 -27.53 -18.14 11.61
C ALA A 307 -27.75 -16.68 12.01
N LEU A 308 -28.41 -15.89 11.15
CA LEU A 308 -28.77 -14.49 11.44
C LEU A 308 -29.71 -14.38 12.63
N VAL A 309 -30.75 -15.20 12.70
CA VAL A 309 -31.68 -15.24 13.84
C VAL A 309 -30.94 -15.56 15.14
N ARG A 310 -30.01 -16.51 15.12
CA ARG A 310 -29.20 -16.84 16.31
C ARG A 310 -28.24 -15.71 16.73
N LEU A 311 -27.81 -14.89 15.78
CA LEU A 311 -27.03 -13.67 16.04
C LEU A 311 -27.89 -12.48 16.48
N GLY A 312 -29.19 -12.68 16.71
CA GLY A 312 -30.12 -11.62 17.12
C GLY A 312 -30.47 -10.65 15.98
N ARG A 313 -30.32 -11.06 14.72
CA ARG A 313 -30.71 -10.28 13.54
C ARG A 313 -32.10 -10.68 13.06
N GLY A 314 -32.80 -9.72 12.46
CA GLY A 314 -34.06 -10.00 11.77
C GLY A 314 -33.84 -10.88 10.54
N PRO A 315 -34.84 -11.67 10.13
CA PRO A 315 -34.78 -12.41 8.88
C PRO A 315 -34.65 -11.45 7.70
N ILE A 316 -33.91 -11.85 6.67
CA ILE A 316 -33.77 -11.05 5.44
C ILE A 316 -35.16 -10.96 4.79
N ALA A 317 -35.74 -9.77 4.78
CA ALA A 317 -37.03 -9.49 4.16
C ALA A 317 -36.83 -9.17 2.68
N ASP A 318 -36.65 -10.19 1.85
CA ASP A 318 -36.74 -10.05 0.41
C ASP A 318 -37.56 -11.21 -0.17
N ALA A 319 -38.47 -10.83 -1.07
CA ALA A 319 -39.21 -11.71 -1.95
C ALA A 319 -38.22 -12.43 -2.87
N VAL A 320 -37.86 -13.66 -2.53
CA VAL A 320 -37.58 -14.61 -3.61
C VAL A 320 -38.94 -14.81 -4.27
N ASP A 321 -39.14 -14.20 -5.43
CA ASP A 321 -40.12 -14.72 -6.36
C ASP A 321 -39.65 -16.15 -6.69
N PRO A 322 -40.33 -17.22 -6.24
CA PRO A 322 -39.95 -18.57 -6.60
C PRO A 322 -40.05 -18.79 -8.13
N ALA A 323 -40.69 -17.85 -8.85
CA ALA A 323 -40.85 -17.87 -10.29
C ALA A 323 -39.72 -17.18 -11.09
N SER A 324 -38.78 -16.44 -10.47
CA SER A 324 -37.56 -15.97 -11.15
C SER A 324 -36.52 -17.10 -11.15
N GLY A 325 -36.69 -18.04 -12.10
CA GLY A 325 -36.02 -19.34 -12.15
C GLY A 325 -34.60 -19.42 -11.55
N MET A 326 -34.42 -20.41 -10.67
CA MET A 326 -33.15 -20.93 -10.14
C MET A 326 -31.93 -20.96 -11.10
N PRO A 327 -32.05 -21.10 -12.45
CA PRO A 327 -30.89 -21.11 -13.33
C PRO A 327 -30.03 -19.83 -13.31
N VAL A 328 -30.58 -18.65 -13.00
CA VAL A 328 -29.81 -17.37 -13.01
C VAL A 328 -28.80 -17.32 -11.86
N HIS A 329 -29.23 -17.59 -10.63
CA HIS A 329 -28.35 -17.50 -9.46
C HIS A 329 -27.23 -18.56 -9.48
N GLU A 330 -27.56 -19.79 -9.90
CA GLU A 330 -26.54 -20.83 -10.08
C GLU A 330 -25.52 -20.43 -11.16
N ARG A 331 -25.99 -19.91 -12.29
CA ARG A 331 -25.12 -19.45 -13.38
C ARG A 331 -24.23 -18.30 -12.93
N LEU A 332 -24.79 -17.30 -12.26
CA LEU A 332 -24.07 -16.16 -11.73
C LEU A 332 -22.99 -16.59 -10.74
N SER A 333 -23.33 -17.50 -9.81
CA SER A 333 -22.38 -18.02 -8.82
C SER A 333 -21.21 -18.78 -9.46
N ARG A 334 -21.46 -19.55 -10.53
CA ARG A 334 -20.39 -20.21 -11.31
C ARG A 334 -19.47 -19.19 -11.98
N ILE A 335 -20.03 -18.14 -12.58
CA ILE A 335 -19.26 -17.07 -13.23
C ILE A 335 -18.41 -16.33 -12.19
N GLU A 336 -19.02 -15.92 -11.07
CA GLU A 336 -18.34 -15.22 -9.98
C GLU A 336 -17.24 -16.08 -9.36
N SER A 337 -17.45 -17.39 -9.20
CA SER A 337 -16.41 -18.32 -8.74
C SER A 337 -15.20 -18.33 -9.67
N ALA A 338 -15.42 -18.38 -10.99
CA ALA A 338 -14.33 -18.34 -11.96
C ALA A 338 -13.60 -16.98 -11.95
N MET A 339 -14.33 -15.88 -11.83
CA MET A 339 -13.75 -14.54 -11.72
C MET A 339 -12.95 -14.32 -10.44
N LEU A 340 -13.42 -14.87 -9.30
CA LEU A 340 -12.71 -14.85 -8.02
C LEU A 340 -11.42 -15.67 -8.08
N ALA A 341 -11.42 -16.77 -8.82
CA ALA A 341 -10.23 -17.58 -9.10
C ALA A 341 -9.31 -16.96 -10.17
N ASP A 342 -9.66 -15.78 -10.69
CA ASP A 342 -8.98 -15.09 -11.82
C ASP A 342 -8.91 -15.92 -13.12
N ASP A 343 -9.80 -16.91 -13.26
CA ASP A 343 -9.95 -17.73 -14.48
C ASP A 343 -10.99 -17.08 -15.41
N LEU A 344 -10.58 -15.99 -16.05
CA LEU A 344 -11.41 -15.24 -16.99
C LEU A 344 -11.81 -16.08 -18.22
N ALA A 345 -11.01 -17.07 -18.60
CA ALA A 345 -11.32 -17.97 -19.71
C ALA A 345 -12.50 -18.88 -19.37
N THR A 346 -12.54 -19.45 -18.16
CA THR A 346 -13.70 -20.20 -17.68
C THR A 346 -14.90 -19.29 -17.46
N ALA A 347 -14.71 -18.10 -16.90
CA ALA A 347 -15.80 -17.14 -16.73
C ALA A 347 -16.46 -16.77 -18.08
N GLN A 348 -15.66 -16.52 -19.12
CA GLN A 348 -16.16 -16.25 -20.47
C GLN A 348 -16.89 -17.46 -21.06
N ARG A 349 -16.34 -18.67 -20.95
CA ARG A 349 -17.04 -19.90 -21.42
C ARG A 349 -18.38 -20.09 -20.72
N LEU A 350 -18.47 -19.76 -19.43
CA LEU A 350 -19.72 -19.85 -18.67
C LEU A 350 -20.74 -18.83 -19.16
N ILE A 351 -20.31 -17.61 -19.52
CA ILE A 351 -21.15 -16.60 -20.19
C ILE A 351 -21.62 -17.12 -21.55
N ASP A 352 -20.72 -17.58 -22.41
CA ASP A 352 -21.05 -18.04 -23.78
C ASP A 352 -22.03 -19.23 -23.76
N ALA A 353 -21.90 -20.11 -22.77
CA ALA A 353 -22.80 -21.24 -22.55
C ALA A 353 -24.11 -20.85 -21.83
N THR A 354 -24.38 -19.57 -21.58
CA THR A 354 -25.58 -19.13 -20.87
C THR A 354 -26.77 -19.07 -21.83
N PRO A 355 -27.90 -19.75 -21.52
CA PRO A 355 -29.10 -19.70 -22.36
C PRO A 355 -29.59 -18.26 -22.57
N PRO A 356 -30.16 -17.93 -23.75
CA PRO A 356 -30.63 -16.58 -24.07
C PRO A 356 -31.60 -15.99 -23.02
N ALA A 357 -32.49 -16.80 -22.46
CA ALA A 357 -33.44 -16.37 -21.43
C ALA A 357 -32.75 -15.88 -20.14
N LEU A 358 -31.58 -16.45 -19.79
CA LEU A 358 -30.83 -15.98 -18.63
C LEU A 358 -29.96 -14.76 -18.97
N MET A 359 -29.66 -14.52 -20.24
CA MET A 359 -28.94 -13.31 -20.69
C MET A 359 -29.76 -12.03 -20.61
N GLU A 360 -31.05 -12.13 -20.36
CA GLU A 360 -31.86 -10.97 -20.03
C GLU A 360 -31.55 -10.42 -18.63
N SER A 361 -31.01 -11.25 -17.71
CA SER A 361 -30.63 -10.84 -16.35
C SER A 361 -29.60 -9.71 -16.38
N PRO A 362 -29.91 -8.55 -15.76
CA PRO A 362 -28.96 -7.45 -15.63
C PRO A 362 -27.67 -7.82 -14.90
N GLU A 363 -27.74 -8.69 -13.90
CA GLU A 363 -26.61 -9.12 -13.08
C GLU A 363 -25.59 -9.92 -13.87
N ILE A 364 -26.05 -10.85 -14.73
CA ILE A 364 -25.14 -11.62 -15.57
C ILE A 364 -24.51 -10.72 -16.65
N ARG A 365 -25.29 -9.78 -17.22
CA ARG A 365 -24.76 -8.80 -18.18
C ARG A 365 -23.74 -7.85 -17.55
N LEU A 366 -23.92 -7.48 -16.28
CA LEU A 366 -22.91 -6.73 -15.52
C LEU A 366 -21.60 -7.53 -15.38
N ARG A 367 -21.68 -8.84 -15.09
CA ARG A 367 -20.48 -9.70 -15.03
C ARG A 367 -19.78 -9.86 -16.37
N LEU A 368 -20.52 -9.90 -17.48
CA LEU A 368 -19.90 -9.86 -18.81
C LEU A 368 -19.12 -8.56 -19.01
N ALA A 369 -19.67 -7.41 -18.63
CA ALA A 369 -18.94 -6.15 -18.69
C ALA A 369 -17.69 -6.13 -17.77
N ASP A 370 -17.77 -6.72 -16.57
CA ASP A 370 -16.62 -6.90 -15.68
C ASP A 370 -15.52 -7.77 -16.33
N ILE A 371 -15.90 -8.83 -17.05
CA ILE A 371 -14.96 -9.71 -17.77
C ILE A 371 -14.30 -8.96 -18.92
N ASP A 372 -15.08 -8.21 -19.72
CA ASP A 372 -14.55 -7.40 -20.81
C ASP A 372 -13.55 -6.34 -20.31
N GLU A 373 -13.84 -5.68 -19.18
CA GLU A 373 -12.92 -4.74 -18.54
C GLU A 373 -11.61 -5.41 -18.15
N ARG A 374 -11.66 -6.55 -17.47
CA ARG A 374 -10.47 -7.30 -17.07
C ARG A 374 -9.65 -7.86 -18.24
N LEU A 375 -10.31 -8.14 -19.36
CA LEU A 375 -9.66 -8.54 -20.62
C LEU A 375 -9.12 -7.34 -21.43
N GLY A 376 -9.29 -6.11 -20.94
CA GLY A 376 -8.85 -4.88 -21.61
C GLY A 376 -9.74 -4.44 -22.77
N ARG A 377 -10.94 -5.05 -22.93
CA ARG A 377 -11.92 -4.71 -23.97
C ARG A 377 -12.81 -3.54 -23.54
N TYR A 378 -12.19 -2.41 -23.22
CA TYR A 378 -12.88 -1.29 -22.57
C TYR A 378 -14.02 -0.69 -23.41
N GLY A 379 -13.86 -0.54 -24.73
CA GLY A 379 -14.92 -0.02 -25.60
C GLY A 379 -16.16 -0.93 -25.67
N GLU A 380 -15.93 -2.24 -25.62
CA GLU A 380 -16.96 -3.27 -25.56
C GLU A 380 -17.69 -3.24 -24.21
N ALA A 381 -16.94 -3.15 -23.10
CA ALA A 381 -17.50 -3.00 -21.76
C ALA A 381 -18.34 -1.71 -21.65
N HIS A 382 -17.85 -0.60 -22.20
CA HIS A 382 -18.53 0.70 -22.20
C HIS A 382 -19.91 0.62 -22.86
N GLN A 383 -19.99 0.08 -24.08
CA GLN A 383 -21.27 -0.09 -24.81
C GLN A 383 -22.26 -1.03 -24.12
N ARG A 384 -21.76 -2.04 -23.39
CA ARG A 384 -22.61 -2.94 -22.60
C ARG A 384 -23.16 -2.23 -21.37
N LEU A 385 -22.32 -1.49 -20.66
CA LEU A 385 -22.69 -0.73 -19.47
C LEU A 385 -23.65 0.42 -19.79
N GLU A 386 -23.47 1.10 -20.93
CA GLU A 386 -24.39 2.14 -21.41
C GLU A 386 -25.82 1.61 -21.56
N ARG A 387 -25.99 0.50 -22.29
CA ARG A 387 -27.29 -0.15 -22.48
C ARG A 387 -27.87 -0.66 -21.18
N LEU A 388 -27.03 -1.30 -20.35
CA LEU A 388 -27.46 -1.84 -19.07
C LEU A 388 -27.92 -0.74 -18.11
N ALA A 389 -27.24 0.41 -18.09
CA ALA A 389 -27.69 1.57 -17.38
C ALA A 389 -29.03 2.08 -17.96
N ALA A 390 -29.21 2.20 -19.27
CA ALA A 390 -30.51 2.66 -19.80
C ALA A 390 -31.70 1.75 -19.38
N GLU A 391 -31.47 0.45 -19.20
CA GLU A 391 -32.51 -0.54 -18.89
C GLU A 391 -32.82 -0.73 -17.40
N VAL A 392 -31.87 -0.44 -16.50
CA VAL A 392 -32.05 -0.66 -15.05
C VAL A 392 -32.32 0.70 -14.36
N PRO A 393 -33.59 1.04 -14.08
CA PRO A 393 -33.94 2.29 -13.43
C PRO A 393 -33.60 2.26 -11.93
N ALA A 394 -33.19 3.39 -11.38
CA ALA A 394 -32.80 3.55 -9.97
C ALA A 394 -33.96 3.25 -9.00
N GLU A 395 -35.20 3.45 -9.43
CA GLU A 395 -36.42 3.20 -8.65
C GLU A 395 -36.66 1.69 -8.43
N ARG A 396 -36.20 0.85 -9.36
CA ARG A 396 -36.40 -0.60 -9.29
C ARG A 396 -35.34 -1.28 -8.44
N ASP A 397 -34.08 -0.99 -8.70
CA ASP A 397 -32.96 -1.53 -7.92
C ASP A 397 -31.83 -0.48 -7.79
N PRO A 398 -31.87 0.36 -6.75
CA PRO A 398 -30.88 1.42 -6.56
C PRO A 398 -29.47 0.89 -6.28
N VAL A 399 -29.35 -0.31 -5.70
CA VAL A 399 -28.04 -0.90 -5.37
C VAL A 399 -27.38 -1.47 -6.63
N LEU A 400 -28.13 -2.21 -7.44
CA LEU A 400 -27.62 -2.71 -8.72
C LEU A 400 -27.31 -1.55 -9.67
N ARG A 401 -28.17 -0.52 -9.70
CA ARG A 401 -27.89 0.73 -10.44
C ARG A 401 -26.55 1.34 -10.03
N ALA A 402 -26.30 1.50 -8.73
CA ALA A 402 -25.03 2.03 -8.24
C ALA A 402 -23.82 1.16 -8.62
N GLN A 403 -23.96 -0.17 -8.66
CA GLN A 403 -22.90 -1.07 -9.11
C GLN A 403 -22.60 -0.92 -10.60
N ILE A 404 -23.64 -0.81 -11.43
CA ILE A 404 -23.51 -0.54 -12.87
C ILE A 404 -22.78 0.79 -13.09
N LEU A 405 -23.22 1.86 -12.41
CA LEU A 405 -22.60 3.18 -12.51
C LEU A 405 -21.14 3.19 -12.04
N TYR A 406 -20.82 2.45 -10.97
CA TYR A 406 -19.43 2.27 -10.54
C TYR A 406 -18.58 1.64 -11.64
N ARG A 407 -19.07 0.55 -12.26
CA ARG A 407 -18.33 -0.10 -13.35
C ARG A 407 -18.23 0.77 -14.58
N TYR A 408 -19.29 1.49 -14.90
CA TYR A 408 -19.30 2.41 -16.02
C TYR A 408 -18.28 3.53 -15.83
N GLY A 409 -18.22 4.12 -14.64
CA GLY A 409 -17.21 5.11 -14.30
C GLY A 409 -15.78 4.57 -14.35
N ILE A 410 -15.53 3.34 -13.89
CA ILE A 410 -14.19 2.73 -13.99
C ILE A 410 -13.78 2.53 -15.46
N VAL A 411 -14.68 2.04 -16.31
CA VAL A 411 -14.40 1.87 -17.75
C VAL A 411 -14.19 3.23 -18.43
N ALA A 412 -14.97 4.25 -18.07
CA ALA A 412 -14.78 5.61 -18.56
C ALA A 412 -13.39 6.18 -18.15
N VAL A 413 -12.92 5.93 -16.93
CA VAL A 413 -11.54 6.26 -16.52
C VAL A 413 -10.51 5.53 -17.39
N ARG A 414 -10.73 4.25 -17.73
CA ARG A 414 -9.80 3.48 -18.60
C ARG A 414 -9.78 3.97 -20.05
N LEU A 415 -10.86 4.61 -20.50
CA LEU A 415 -10.99 5.21 -21.82
C LEU A 415 -10.58 6.68 -21.86
N ASP A 416 -10.00 7.22 -20.78
CA ASP A 416 -9.62 8.63 -20.66
C ASP A 416 -10.81 9.60 -20.81
N HIS A 417 -11.97 9.23 -20.23
CA HIS A 417 -13.17 10.06 -20.16
C HIS A 417 -13.48 10.45 -18.70
N PRO A 418 -12.64 11.29 -18.05
CA PRO A 418 -12.80 11.59 -16.63
C PRO A 418 -14.10 12.33 -16.31
N ASP A 419 -14.61 13.20 -17.19
CA ASP A 419 -15.89 13.90 -16.97
C ASP A 419 -17.08 12.95 -16.95
N GLU A 420 -17.10 11.98 -17.88
CA GLU A 420 -18.10 10.92 -17.93
C GLU A 420 -18.04 10.07 -16.66
N ALA A 421 -16.83 9.68 -16.24
CA ALA A 421 -16.63 8.93 -15.01
C ALA A 421 -17.16 9.66 -13.78
N LEU A 422 -16.86 10.96 -13.65
CA LEU A 422 -17.34 11.80 -12.55
C LEU A 422 -18.86 11.85 -12.49
N GLN A 423 -19.53 11.96 -13.65
CA GLN A 423 -20.99 11.94 -13.73
C GLN A 423 -21.55 10.62 -13.17
N HIS A 424 -21.03 9.48 -13.62
CA HIS A 424 -21.51 8.16 -13.18
C HIS A 424 -21.28 7.94 -11.68
N PHE A 425 -20.11 8.32 -11.16
CA PHE A 425 -19.83 8.20 -9.72
C PHE A 425 -20.71 9.13 -8.88
N ALA A 426 -20.96 10.35 -9.34
CA ALA A 426 -21.82 11.31 -8.66
C ALA A 426 -23.29 10.86 -8.65
N GLU A 427 -23.78 10.25 -9.74
CA GLU A 427 -25.13 9.68 -9.82
C GLU A 427 -25.29 8.48 -8.89
N GLY A 428 -24.27 7.63 -8.77
CA GLY A 428 -24.35 6.40 -7.97
C GLY A 428 -24.38 6.61 -6.46
N LEU A 429 -23.76 7.69 -5.95
CA LEU A 429 -23.59 7.91 -4.51
C LEU A 429 -24.91 8.10 -3.74
N PRO A 430 -25.82 9.01 -4.15
CA PRO A 430 -27.11 9.22 -3.46
C PRO A 430 -28.00 7.97 -3.43
N LEU A 431 -27.83 7.05 -4.38
CA LEU A 431 -28.62 5.82 -4.44
C LEU A 431 -28.38 4.89 -3.24
N LEU A 432 -27.26 5.07 -2.53
CA LEU A 432 -26.85 4.23 -1.40
C LEU A 432 -27.20 4.85 -0.05
N ASP A 433 -27.74 6.08 -0.02
CA ASP A 433 -28.07 6.78 1.21
C ASP A 433 -29.11 6.00 2.04
N GLY A 434 -28.78 5.78 3.32
CA GLY A 434 -29.60 5.02 4.26
C GLY A 434 -29.69 3.51 4.00
N ARG A 435 -28.93 2.95 3.03
CA ARG A 435 -29.02 1.53 2.65
C ARG A 435 -27.95 0.63 3.25
N ASN A 436 -27.04 1.19 4.06
CA ASN A 436 -25.94 0.48 4.70
C ASN A 436 -25.08 -0.33 3.70
N GLN A 437 -24.63 0.32 2.60
CA GLN A 437 -23.78 -0.27 1.57
C GLN A 437 -22.35 0.31 1.55
N PRO A 438 -21.61 0.31 2.69
CA PRO A 438 -20.34 1.04 2.81
C PRO A 438 -19.27 0.57 1.82
N GLY A 439 -19.27 -0.70 1.40
CA GLY A 439 -18.31 -1.22 0.42
C GLY A 439 -18.49 -0.60 -0.97
N ILE A 440 -19.73 -0.47 -1.46
CA ILE A 440 -20.01 0.14 -2.76
C ILE A 440 -19.82 1.66 -2.68
N THR A 441 -20.23 2.29 -1.58
CA THR A 441 -19.96 3.72 -1.32
C THR A 441 -18.46 4.02 -1.38
N GLY A 442 -17.62 3.20 -0.73
CA GLY A 442 -16.17 3.34 -0.78
C GLY A 442 -15.61 3.22 -2.20
N LYS A 443 -16.11 2.26 -2.99
CA LYS A 443 -15.73 2.05 -4.40
C LYS A 443 -16.05 3.27 -5.28
N LEU A 444 -17.27 3.81 -5.16
CA LEU A 444 -17.69 5.01 -5.89
C LEU A 444 -16.85 6.24 -5.50
N LEU A 445 -16.62 6.45 -4.21
CA LEU A 445 -15.80 7.58 -3.72
C LEU A 445 -14.34 7.45 -4.18
N ALA A 446 -13.74 6.26 -4.08
CA ALA A 446 -12.38 6.03 -4.55
C ALA A 446 -12.26 6.24 -6.07
N GLY A 447 -13.23 5.75 -6.85
CA GLY A 447 -13.30 5.97 -8.30
C GLY A 447 -13.41 7.47 -8.64
N ARG A 448 -14.29 8.20 -7.95
CA ARG A 448 -14.46 9.64 -8.15
C ARG A 448 -13.20 10.43 -7.78
N GLY A 449 -12.53 10.05 -6.69
CA GLY A 449 -11.24 10.61 -6.31
C GLY A 449 -10.20 10.41 -7.41
N ILE A 450 -10.09 9.20 -7.99
CA ILE A 450 -9.17 8.93 -9.11
C ILE A 450 -9.50 9.83 -10.31
N ALA A 451 -10.78 9.92 -10.69
CA ALA A 451 -11.19 10.78 -11.82
C ALA A 451 -10.92 12.28 -11.55
N HIS A 452 -11.07 12.74 -10.31
CA HIS A 452 -10.65 14.10 -9.92
C HIS A 452 -9.13 14.29 -10.00
N ALA A 453 -8.34 13.28 -9.61
CA ALA A 453 -6.88 13.34 -9.69
C ALA A 453 -6.40 13.49 -11.14
N LEU A 454 -7.02 12.76 -12.08
CA LEU A 454 -6.74 12.88 -13.52
C LEU A 454 -7.03 14.28 -14.07
N GLN A 455 -7.95 15.02 -13.45
CA GLN A 455 -8.24 16.42 -13.80
C GLN A 455 -7.42 17.45 -13.01
N GLY A 456 -6.43 17.03 -12.23
CA GLY A 456 -5.66 17.91 -11.35
C GLY A 456 -6.45 18.49 -10.17
N LYS A 457 -7.65 17.97 -9.88
CA LYS A 457 -8.54 18.42 -8.81
C LYS A 457 -8.17 17.75 -7.46
N TYR A 458 -7.00 18.10 -6.94
CA TYR A 458 -6.39 17.39 -5.80
C TYR A 458 -7.15 17.55 -4.48
N ASP A 459 -7.76 18.71 -4.22
CA ASP A 459 -8.51 18.93 -2.97
C ASP A 459 -9.79 18.07 -2.93
N GLN A 460 -10.48 17.95 -4.07
CA GLN A 460 -11.63 17.05 -4.21
C GLN A 460 -11.20 15.59 -4.10
N THR A 461 -10.04 15.23 -4.67
CA THR A 461 -9.45 13.89 -4.57
C THR A 461 -9.21 13.51 -3.11
N GLU A 462 -8.57 14.40 -2.33
CA GLU A 462 -8.25 14.17 -0.92
C GLU A 462 -9.52 14.00 -0.07
N ALA A 463 -10.55 14.81 -0.33
CA ALA A 463 -11.84 14.70 0.33
C ALA A 463 -12.54 13.36 0.01
N ASP A 464 -12.50 12.92 -1.25
CA ASP A 464 -13.09 11.65 -1.68
C ASP A 464 -12.34 10.44 -1.14
N PHE A 465 -11.00 10.45 -1.15
CA PHE A 465 -10.19 9.38 -0.55
C PHE A 465 -10.40 9.31 0.96
N SER A 466 -10.53 10.43 1.65
CA SER A 466 -10.81 10.46 3.09
C SER A 466 -12.17 9.81 3.41
N LYS A 467 -13.21 10.10 2.62
CA LYS A 467 -14.52 9.46 2.78
C LYS A 467 -14.50 7.98 2.39
N ALA A 468 -13.77 7.63 1.32
CA ALA A 468 -13.62 6.25 0.87
C ALA A 468 -12.95 5.38 1.94
N ARG A 469 -11.93 5.91 2.63
CA ARG A 469 -11.25 5.24 3.75
C ARG A 469 -12.24 4.83 4.83
N VAL A 470 -13.05 5.78 5.31
CA VAL A 470 -14.09 5.52 6.32
C VAL A 470 -15.08 4.46 5.83
N ALA A 471 -15.51 4.56 4.58
CA ALA A 471 -16.43 3.60 3.99
C ALA A 471 -15.83 2.17 3.93
N TYR A 472 -14.57 2.03 3.54
CA TYR A 472 -13.89 0.72 3.55
C TYR A 472 -13.65 0.16 4.94
N GLU A 473 -13.32 1.01 5.93
CA GLU A 473 -13.20 0.60 7.33
C GLU A 473 -14.53 0.11 7.90
N LEU A 474 -15.62 0.83 7.62
CA LEU A 474 -16.98 0.40 7.98
C LEU A 474 -17.34 -0.93 7.30
N ALA A 475 -16.97 -1.11 6.03
CA ALA A 475 -17.17 -2.35 5.29
C ALA A 475 -16.30 -3.51 5.80
N GLY A 476 -15.18 -3.24 6.49
CA GLY A 476 -14.16 -4.24 6.78
C GLY A 476 -13.39 -4.69 5.53
N ASP A 477 -13.34 -3.85 4.49
CA ASP A 477 -12.69 -4.14 3.21
C ASP A 477 -11.21 -3.75 3.23
N LEU A 478 -10.39 -4.57 3.87
CA LEU A 478 -8.96 -4.33 4.03
C LEU A 478 -8.22 -4.27 2.69
N PHE A 479 -8.70 -4.99 1.67
CA PHE A 479 -8.09 -5.00 0.35
C PHE A 479 -8.29 -3.65 -0.34
N SER A 480 -9.53 -3.16 -0.41
CA SER A 480 -9.79 -1.85 -1.01
C SER A 480 -9.16 -0.71 -0.21
N LEU A 481 -9.05 -0.85 1.12
CA LEU A 481 -8.30 0.10 1.95
C LEU A 481 -6.81 0.14 1.59
N ALA A 482 -6.17 -1.02 1.40
CA ALA A 482 -4.75 -1.05 1.01
C ALA A 482 -4.51 -0.47 -0.39
N ALA A 483 -5.40 -0.77 -1.35
CA ALA A 483 -5.36 -0.16 -2.68
C ALA A 483 -5.56 1.38 -2.61
N LEU A 484 -6.46 1.85 -1.75
CA LEU A 484 -6.68 3.28 -1.52
C LEU A 484 -5.43 3.96 -0.96
N GLU A 485 -4.75 3.38 0.04
CA GLU A 485 -3.50 3.96 0.56
C GLU A 485 -2.39 4.00 -0.49
N SER A 486 -2.33 3.01 -1.39
CA SER A 486 -1.42 3.06 -2.54
C SER A 486 -1.76 4.22 -3.48
N ASN A 487 -3.04 4.49 -3.70
CA ASN A 487 -3.48 5.62 -4.53
C ASN A 487 -3.19 6.97 -3.86
N VAL A 488 -3.35 7.07 -2.53
CA VAL A 488 -2.95 8.25 -1.75
C VAL A 488 -1.45 8.50 -1.88
N GLY A 489 -0.63 7.46 -1.82
CA GLY A 489 0.81 7.56 -2.08
C GLY A 489 1.12 8.14 -3.47
N ASN A 490 0.48 7.62 -4.52
CA ASN A 490 0.63 8.13 -5.88
C ASN A 490 0.14 9.59 -6.02
N LEU A 491 -0.96 9.94 -5.36
CA LEU A 491 -1.47 11.31 -5.34
C LEU A 491 -0.45 12.29 -4.74
N GLU A 492 0.19 11.93 -3.63
CA GLU A 492 1.22 12.79 -3.03
C GLU A 492 2.45 12.92 -3.93
N ILE A 493 2.81 11.91 -4.72
CA ILE A 493 3.85 12.02 -5.76
C ILE A 493 3.42 13.04 -6.83
N LEU A 494 2.19 12.95 -7.33
CA LEU A 494 1.64 13.87 -8.33
C LEU A 494 1.56 15.32 -7.80
N ARG A 495 1.27 15.51 -6.51
CA ARG A 495 1.28 16.82 -5.83
C ARG A 495 2.69 17.31 -5.47
N HIS A 496 3.75 16.67 -5.97
CA HIS A 496 5.13 17.05 -5.71
C HIS A 496 5.56 16.92 -4.23
N ARG A 497 4.95 15.97 -3.51
CA ARG A 497 5.20 15.69 -2.08
C ARG A 497 5.67 14.24 -1.85
N PRO A 498 6.79 13.80 -2.48
CA PRO A 498 7.24 12.41 -2.39
C PRO A 498 7.57 11.96 -0.95
N ALA A 499 7.95 12.87 -0.05
CA ALA A 499 8.17 12.54 1.36
C ALA A 499 6.88 12.09 2.07
N ASN A 500 5.74 12.73 1.77
CA ASN A 500 4.44 12.36 2.33
C ASN A 500 3.95 11.02 1.76
N ALA A 501 4.27 10.74 0.50
CA ALA A 501 3.90 9.50 -0.17
C ALA A 501 4.43 8.25 0.54
N LEU A 502 5.66 8.31 1.09
CA LEU A 502 6.32 7.14 1.72
C LEU A 502 5.47 6.53 2.84
N SER A 503 4.87 7.35 3.70
CA SER A 503 4.05 6.85 4.81
C SER A 503 2.81 6.10 4.33
N ALA A 504 2.12 6.64 3.31
CA ALA A 504 0.93 5.99 2.75
C ALA A 504 1.30 4.67 2.03
N LEU A 505 2.41 4.67 1.31
CA LEU A 505 2.92 3.49 0.60
C LEU A 505 3.39 2.39 1.56
N ASP A 506 4.05 2.75 2.67
CA ASP A 506 4.43 1.78 3.71
C ASP A 506 3.21 1.16 4.38
N GLN A 507 2.15 1.96 4.62
CA GLN A 507 0.88 1.43 5.13
C GLN A 507 0.20 0.51 4.13
N ALA A 508 0.18 0.88 2.84
CA ALA A 508 -0.37 0.04 1.77
C ALA A 508 0.37 -1.30 1.69
N ILE A 509 1.71 -1.27 1.62
CA ILE A 509 2.56 -2.47 1.59
C ILE A 509 2.33 -3.32 2.85
N GLY A 510 2.37 -2.72 4.04
CA GLY A 510 2.18 -3.44 5.30
C GLY A 510 0.81 -4.13 5.39
N ARG A 511 -0.27 -3.47 4.95
CA ARG A 511 -1.62 -4.06 4.90
C ARG A 511 -1.73 -5.18 3.87
N MET A 512 -1.15 -5.00 2.68
CA MET A 512 -1.14 -6.04 1.65
C MET A 512 -0.37 -7.29 2.13
N GLN A 513 0.74 -7.07 2.85
CA GLN A 513 1.52 -8.12 3.49
C GLN A 513 0.73 -8.88 4.55
N SER A 514 -0.03 -8.18 5.42
CA SER A 514 -0.80 -8.84 6.47
C SER A 514 -1.93 -9.72 5.93
N ILE A 515 -2.56 -9.32 4.82
CA ILE A 515 -3.64 -10.09 4.17
C ILE A 515 -3.13 -11.03 3.06
N ARG A 516 -1.81 -11.14 2.89
CA ARG A 516 -1.12 -11.98 1.88
C ARG A 516 -1.65 -11.78 0.46
N THR A 517 -2.04 -10.56 0.11
CA THR A 517 -2.42 -10.21 -1.26
C THR A 517 -1.20 -9.77 -2.06
N PHE A 518 -1.08 -10.31 -3.27
CA PHE A 518 -0.03 -9.94 -4.23
C PHE A 518 -0.56 -8.96 -5.30
N ASN A 519 -1.88 -8.92 -5.51
CA ASN A 519 -2.51 -7.99 -6.42
C ASN A 519 -2.39 -6.57 -5.85
N GLY A 520 -1.76 -5.66 -6.61
CA GLY A 520 -1.48 -4.28 -6.18
C GLY A 520 -0.10 -4.09 -5.54
N LEU A 521 0.56 -5.16 -5.10
CA LEU A 521 1.83 -5.06 -4.38
C LEU A 521 2.98 -4.54 -5.26
N PRO A 522 3.17 -5.02 -6.51
CA PRO A 522 4.19 -4.45 -7.39
C PRO A 522 4.00 -2.95 -7.62
N GLN A 523 2.76 -2.47 -7.75
CA GLN A 523 2.46 -1.05 -7.93
C GLN A 523 2.84 -0.22 -6.70
N ALA A 524 2.52 -0.69 -5.50
CA ALA A 524 2.87 0.00 -4.27
C ALA A 524 4.39 0.09 -4.07
N TYR A 525 5.12 -1.01 -4.35
CA TYR A 525 6.59 -0.99 -4.35
C TYR A 525 7.14 -0.04 -5.41
N ALA A 526 6.60 -0.06 -6.64
CA ALA A 526 7.07 0.79 -7.72
C ALA A 526 6.92 2.28 -7.38
N ALA A 527 5.77 2.67 -6.82
CA ALA A 527 5.52 4.03 -6.35
C ALA A 527 6.47 4.42 -5.20
N LYS A 528 6.80 3.50 -4.29
CA LYS A 528 7.75 3.75 -3.20
C LYS A 528 9.17 3.97 -3.73
N VAL A 529 9.62 3.12 -4.66
CA VAL A 529 10.91 3.28 -5.36
C VAL A 529 10.95 4.64 -6.07
N GLN A 530 9.89 5.00 -6.78
CA GLN A 530 9.78 6.30 -7.45
C GLN A 530 9.88 7.48 -6.47
N ALA A 531 9.16 7.44 -5.35
CA ALA A 531 9.22 8.48 -4.33
C ALA A 531 10.64 8.62 -3.74
N GLN A 532 11.33 7.51 -3.50
CA GLN A 532 12.72 7.51 -3.00
C GLN A 532 13.69 8.10 -4.03
N LEU A 533 13.52 7.81 -5.32
CA LEU A 533 14.31 8.44 -6.39
C LEU A 533 14.05 9.96 -6.47
N LEU A 534 12.80 10.40 -6.35
CA LEU A 534 12.45 11.83 -6.31
C LEU A 534 13.04 12.56 -5.10
N LEU A 535 13.30 11.84 -4.01
CA LEU A 535 13.97 12.33 -2.80
C LEU A 535 15.50 12.22 -2.87
N LEU A 536 16.07 11.88 -4.03
CA LEU A 536 17.51 11.62 -4.22
C LEU A 536 18.06 10.59 -3.23
N SER A 537 17.31 9.52 -3.00
CA SER A 537 17.71 8.41 -2.11
C SER A 537 17.81 7.10 -2.90
N PRO A 538 18.75 7.00 -3.88
CA PRO A 538 18.81 5.87 -4.79
C PRO A 538 19.13 4.54 -4.09
N ALA A 539 19.94 4.55 -3.02
CA ALA A 539 20.24 3.34 -2.26
C ALA A 539 18.98 2.74 -1.60
N ASP A 540 18.13 3.60 -1.02
CA ASP A 540 16.85 3.17 -0.44
C ASP A 540 15.88 2.66 -1.53
N ALA A 541 15.87 3.32 -2.69
CA ALA A 541 15.09 2.90 -3.85
C ALA A 541 15.49 1.49 -4.32
N LEU A 542 16.79 1.21 -4.43
CA LEU A 542 17.28 -0.11 -4.81
C LEU A 542 17.00 -1.15 -3.73
N ALA A 543 17.18 -0.82 -2.46
CA ALA A 543 16.88 -1.72 -1.35
C ALA A 543 15.39 -2.12 -1.32
N THR A 544 14.48 -1.17 -1.55
CA THR A 544 13.03 -1.44 -1.67
C THR A 544 12.73 -2.38 -2.84
N ALA A 545 13.35 -2.15 -4.01
CA ALA A 545 13.17 -3.01 -5.18
C ALA A 545 13.69 -4.44 -4.95
N GLU A 546 14.86 -4.58 -4.32
CA GLU A 546 15.46 -5.87 -3.99
C GLU A 546 14.68 -6.61 -2.88
N GLU A 547 14.12 -5.90 -1.90
CA GLU A 547 13.25 -6.49 -0.87
C GLU A 547 12.09 -7.25 -1.51
N PHE A 548 11.43 -6.65 -2.52
CA PHE A 548 10.34 -7.31 -3.22
C PHE A 548 10.79 -8.61 -3.89
N ALA A 549 11.92 -8.58 -4.59
CA ALA A 549 12.45 -9.75 -5.29
C ALA A 549 12.85 -10.89 -4.31
N VAL A 550 13.43 -10.55 -3.16
CA VAL A 550 13.85 -11.51 -2.12
C VAL A 550 12.65 -12.10 -1.39
N ARG A 551 11.67 -11.26 -1.04
CA ARG A 551 10.54 -11.66 -0.21
C ARG A 551 9.45 -12.39 -1.00
N TYR A 552 9.36 -12.13 -2.31
CA TYR A 552 8.35 -12.71 -3.19
C TYR A 552 8.97 -13.28 -4.47
N PRO A 553 9.85 -14.29 -4.36
CA PRO A 553 10.48 -14.92 -5.52
C PRO A 553 9.46 -15.59 -6.44
N ASP A 554 8.39 -16.14 -5.86
CA ASP A 554 7.30 -16.83 -6.57
C ASP A 554 6.05 -15.94 -6.74
N ALA A 555 6.22 -14.61 -6.72
CA ALA A 555 5.13 -13.69 -7.00
C ALA A 555 4.54 -14.00 -8.40
N PRO A 556 3.20 -14.01 -8.56
CA PRO A 556 2.60 -14.22 -9.87
C PRO A 556 3.08 -13.15 -10.85
N ASP A 557 3.31 -13.54 -12.11
CA ASP A 557 3.71 -12.64 -13.18
C ASP A 557 2.53 -11.79 -13.69
N VAL A 558 2.11 -10.84 -12.85
CA VAL A 558 1.03 -9.90 -13.15
C VAL A 558 1.53 -8.74 -14.01
N PRO A 559 0.69 -8.11 -14.86
CA PRO A 559 1.09 -6.98 -15.71
C PRO A 559 1.78 -5.83 -14.94
N ALA A 560 1.38 -5.63 -13.69
CA ALA A 560 1.97 -4.65 -12.79
C ALA A 560 3.48 -4.83 -12.53
N ARG A 561 4.01 -6.05 -12.73
CA ARG A 561 5.42 -6.35 -12.53
C ARG A 561 6.31 -5.57 -13.50
N ILE A 562 5.83 -5.32 -14.72
CA ILE A 562 6.55 -4.52 -15.73
C ILE A 562 6.86 -3.11 -15.20
N GLY A 563 5.89 -2.47 -14.53
CA GLY A 563 6.08 -1.15 -13.93
C GLY A 563 7.16 -1.14 -12.85
N LEU A 564 7.18 -2.15 -11.98
CA LEU A 564 8.19 -2.30 -10.94
C LEU A 564 9.58 -2.58 -11.53
N ASP A 565 9.66 -3.46 -12.54
CA ASP A 565 10.92 -3.81 -13.18
C ASP A 565 11.51 -2.60 -13.94
N MET A 566 10.67 -1.76 -14.58
CA MET A 566 11.10 -0.51 -15.19
C MET A 566 11.72 0.44 -14.15
N ILE A 567 11.04 0.73 -13.04
CA ILE A 567 11.58 1.64 -12.01
C ILE A 567 12.79 1.03 -11.27
N THR A 568 12.88 -0.30 -11.22
CA THR A 568 14.06 -1.02 -10.69
C THR A 568 15.28 -0.79 -11.57
N ALA A 569 15.13 -0.76 -12.90
CA ALA A 569 16.25 -0.43 -13.79
C ALA A 569 16.75 1.01 -13.58
N TYR A 570 15.85 1.98 -13.35
CA TYR A 570 16.25 3.34 -12.93
C TYR A 570 17.03 3.34 -11.61
N ALA A 571 16.53 2.61 -10.60
CA ALA A 571 17.21 2.51 -9.30
C ALA A 571 18.60 1.85 -9.42
N LEU A 572 18.74 0.82 -10.26
CA LEU A 572 20.03 0.19 -10.54
C LEU A 572 21.01 1.18 -11.19
N ALA A 573 20.58 1.91 -12.22
CA ALA A 573 21.39 2.92 -12.89
C ALA A 573 21.83 4.04 -11.94
N ALA A 574 20.91 4.56 -11.11
CA ALA A 574 21.19 5.60 -10.12
C ALA A 574 22.22 5.16 -9.06
N ASN A 575 22.31 3.85 -8.77
CA ASN A 575 23.34 3.26 -7.89
C ASN A 575 24.61 2.80 -8.65
N GLY A 576 24.73 3.14 -9.93
CA GLY A 576 25.88 2.77 -10.75
C GLY A 576 25.98 1.28 -11.05
N LYS A 577 24.86 0.54 -11.07
CA LYS A 577 24.79 -0.89 -11.44
C LYS A 577 24.35 -1.03 -12.90
N MET A 578 25.17 -0.51 -13.81
CA MET A 578 24.83 -0.33 -15.23
C MET A 578 24.63 -1.66 -15.95
N ASP A 579 25.48 -2.65 -15.69
CA ASP A 579 25.35 -3.98 -16.30
C ASP A 579 24.02 -4.65 -15.92
N ARG A 580 23.63 -4.56 -14.64
CA ARG A 580 22.34 -5.11 -14.15
C ARG A 580 21.15 -4.35 -14.72
N ALA A 581 21.25 -3.02 -14.82
CA ALA A 581 20.20 -2.18 -15.39
C ALA A 581 19.98 -2.50 -16.87
N GLN A 582 21.06 -2.60 -17.65
CA GLN A 582 21.03 -2.95 -19.07
C GLN A 582 20.50 -4.38 -19.30
N ALA A 583 20.89 -5.34 -18.45
CA ALA A 583 20.38 -6.71 -18.53
C ALA A 583 18.87 -6.78 -18.23
N LEU A 584 18.38 -6.00 -17.26
CA LEU A 584 16.95 -5.92 -16.96
C LEU A 584 16.17 -5.29 -18.12
N LEU A 585 16.69 -4.20 -18.71
CA LEU A 585 16.11 -3.57 -19.88
C LEU A 585 16.04 -4.51 -21.10
N GLY A 586 17.09 -5.29 -21.35
CA GLY A 586 17.08 -6.27 -22.44
C GLY A 586 16.01 -7.35 -22.26
N ARG A 587 15.71 -7.74 -21.01
CA ARG A 587 14.58 -8.64 -20.72
C ARG A 587 13.23 -7.97 -20.94
N LEU A 588 13.07 -6.71 -20.51
CA LEU A 588 11.83 -5.94 -20.73
C LEU A 588 11.57 -5.72 -22.22
N GLU A 589 12.59 -5.43 -23.02
CA GLU A 589 12.48 -5.26 -24.48
C GLU A 589 11.94 -6.52 -25.17
N ALA A 590 12.28 -7.71 -24.66
CA ALA A 590 11.82 -8.99 -25.19
C ALA A 590 10.48 -9.47 -24.59
N ASP A 591 9.92 -8.77 -23.58
CA ASP A 591 8.69 -9.20 -22.91
C ASP A 591 7.47 -9.00 -23.85
N PRO A 592 6.63 -10.03 -24.07
CA PRO A 592 5.46 -9.93 -24.95
C PRO A 592 4.50 -8.79 -24.59
N ARG A 593 4.38 -8.42 -23.30
CA ARG A 593 3.51 -7.34 -22.84
C ARG A 593 4.07 -5.97 -23.23
N VAL A 594 5.38 -5.81 -23.15
CA VAL A 594 6.07 -4.62 -23.63
C VAL A 594 5.97 -4.56 -25.15
N LEU A 595 6.23 -5.66 -25.86
CA LEU A 595 6.09 -5.73 -27.31
C LEU A 595 4.67 -5.40 -27.82
N ALA A 596 3.63 -5.69 -27.04
CA ALA A 596 2.26 -5.37 -27.37
C ALA A 596 1.85 -3.90 -27.10
N SER A 597 2.69 -3.10 -26.43
CA SER A 597 2.35 -1.73 -26.01
C SER A 597 3.37 -0.71 -26.51
N GLY A 598 2.91 0.26 -27.32
CA GLY A 598 3.73 1.37 -27.80
C GLY A 598 4.33 2.21 -26.67
N ASP A 599 3.53 2.58 -25.66
CA ASP A 599 3.99 3.35 -24.49
C ASP A 599 5.10 2.61 -23.74
N LEU A 600 4.92 1.32 -23.44
CA LEU A 600 5.92 0.54 -22.71
C LEU A 600 7.22 0.39 -23.52
N GLN A 601 7.13 0.16 -24.83
CA GLN A 601 8.30 0.17 -25.71
C GLN A 601 9.02 1.53 -25.67
N GLY A 602 8.26 2.63 -25.73
CA GLY A 602 8.80 3.98 -25.68
C GLY A 602 9.59 4.22 -24.39
N ARG A 603 9.04 3.82 -23.24
CA ARG A 603 9.72 3.97 -21.93
C ARG A 603 11.03 3.18 -21.86
N VAL A 604 11.02 1.94 -22.33
CA VAL A 604 12.23 1.11 -22.41
C VAL A 604 13.28 1.77 -23.32
N GLN A 605 12.87 2.25 -24.49
CA GLN A 605 13.75 2.93 -25.44
C GLN A 605 14.31 4.25 -24.90
N THR A 606 13.52 5.04 -24.17
CA THR A 606 14.00 6.26 -23.51
C THR A 606 15.11 5.94 -22.51
N MET A 607 14.94 4.93 -21.66
CA MET A 607 15.96 4.57 -20.69
C MET A 607 17.21 3.96 -21.35
N GLN A 608 17.04 3.20 -22.43
CA GLN A 608 18.17 2.76 -23.24
C GLN A 608 18.89 3.94 -23.89
N ALA A 609 18.18 4.96 -24.37
CA ALA A 609 18.78 6.16 -24.95
C ALA A 609 19.67 6.89 -23.93
N GLN A 610 19.15 7.08 -22.71
CA GLN A 610 19.91 7.65 -21.59
C GLN A 610 21.20 6.86 -21.33
N MET A 611 21.12 5.53 -21.18
CA MET A 611 22.29 4.71 -20.92
C MET A 611 23.32 4.79 -22.05
N GLN A 612 22.89 4.74 -23.33
CA GLN A 612 23.81 4.83 -24.46
C GLN A 612 24.49 6.21 -24.55
N ARG A 613 23.80 7.29 -24.18
CA ARG A 613 24.38 8.63 -24.09
C ARG A 613 25.47 8.68 -23.02
N GLU A 614 25.24 8.10 -21.85
CA GLU A 614 26.21 8.06 -20.74
C GLU A 614 27.41 7.13 -21.03
N THR A 615 27.19 6.01 -21.73
CA THR A 615 28.25 5.02 -22.04
C THR A 615 29.01 5.30 -23.34
N GLY A 616 28.67 6.35 -24.09
CA GLY A 616 29.47 6.87 -25.21
C GLY A 616 29.01 6.54 -26.63
N ASP A 617 27.75 6.16 -26.86
CA ASP A 617 27.14 6.06 -28.20
C ASP A 617 25.94 7.02 -28.35
N PRO A 618 26.19 8.34 -28.44
CA PRO A 618 25.13 9.34 -28.56
C PRO A 618 24.37 9.22 -29.90
N ALA A 619 24.96 8.64 -30.94
CA ALA A 619 24.28 8.39 -32.21
C ALA A 619 23.17 7.33 -32.07
N ARG A 620 23.41 6.27 -31.29
CA ARG A 620 22.38 5.31 -30.92
C ARG A 620 21.34 5.91 -29.98
N ALA A 621 21.77 6.74 -29.02
CA ALA A 621 20.85 7.45 -28.13
C ALA A 621 19.83 8.30 -28.92
N VAL A 622 20.28 9.07 -29.93
CA VAL A 622 19.38 9.83 -30.82
C VAL A 622 18.33 8.93 -31.46
N ARG A 623 18.72 7.80 -32.07
CA ARG A 623 17.77 6.89 -32.74
C ARG A 623 16.75 6.30 -31.77
N LEU A 624 17.18 5.92 -30.57
CA LEU A 624 16.32 5.36 -29.54
C LEU A 624 15.33 6.40 -29.00
N ALA A 625 15.79 7.60 -28.71
CA ALA A 625 14.94 8.69 -28.21
C ALA A 625 13.89 9.12 -29.26
N GLN A 626 14.28 9.21 -30.54
CA GLN A 626 13.34 9.48 -31.64
C GLN A 626 12.30 8.36 -31.79
N ALA A 627 12.73 7.10 -31.70
CA ALA A 627 11.83 5.96 -31.75
C ALA A 627 10.85 5.94 -30.57
N ALA A 628 11.28 6.39 -29.39
CA ALA A 628 10.44 6.54 -28.21
C ALA A 628 9.41 7.66 -28.39
N LEU A 629 9.83 8.85 -28.85
CA LEU A 629 8.93 9.98 -29.11
C LEU A 629 7.81 9.62 -30.10
N ALA A 630 8.12 8.86 -31.14
CA ALA A 630 7.14 8.40 -32.13
C ALA A 630 6.06 7.46 -31.55
N ARG A 631 6.28 6.90 -30.35
CA ARG A 631 5.35 5.99 -29.67
C ARG A 631 4.43 6.69 -28.67
N PHE A 632 4.85 7.82 -28.12
CA PHE A 632 4.07 8.60 -27.16
C PHE A 632 3.07 9.51 -27.90
N THR A 633 1.90 8.95 -28.21
CA THR A 633 0.85 9.62 -28.98
C THR A 633 -0.35 10.04 -28.14
N GLN A 634 -0.45 9.61 -26.88
CA GLN A 634 -1.59 9.91 -26.01
C GLN A 634 -1.36 11.17 -25.18
N ALA A 635 -2.45 11.78 -24.71
CA ALA A 635 -2.41 13.01 -23.90
C ALA A 635 -1.73 12.77 -22.53
N ASP A 636 -1.96 11.60 -21.92
CA ASP A 636 -1.40 11.20 -20.63
C ASP A 636 0.10 10.84 -20.65
N ASP A 637 0.73 10.81 -21.82
CA ASP A 637 2.15 10.48 -21.97
C ASP A 637 3.08 11.64 -21.58
N SER A 638 2.60 12.67 -20.87
CA SER A 638 3.37 13.91 -20.65
C SER A 638 4.74 13.67 -19.98
N GLY A 639 4.74 12.84 -18.92
CA GLY A 639 5.97 12.45 -18.20
C GLY A 639 6.93 11.60 -19.05
N PRO A 640 6.50 10.47 -19.63
CA PRO A 640 7.35 9.66 -20.52
C PRO A 640 7.86 10.43 -21.74
N ARG A 641 7.00 11.20 -22.40
CA ARG A 641 7.33 12.00 -23.58
C ARG A 641 8.35 13.08 -23.27
N SER A 642 8.19 13.80 -22.14
CA SER A 642 9.17 14.81 -21.72
C SER A 642 10.56 14.21 -21.45
N ASN A 643 10.64 13.01 -20.86
CA ASN A 643 11.93 12.32 -20.69
C ASN A 643 12.55 11.94 -22.04
N ALA A 644 11.75 11.40 -22.97
CA ALA A 644 12.24 11.03 -24.30
C ALA A 644 12.73 12.25 -25.10
N TRP A 645 12.04 13.37 -24.98
CA TRP A 645 12.42 14.61 -25.65
C TRP A 645 13.72 15.19 -25.10
N GLN A 646 13.86 15.20 -23.77
CA GLN A 646 15.09 15.60 -23.13
C GLN A 646 16.27 14.73 -23.58
N GLU A 647 16.14 13.40 -23.53
CA GLU A 647 17.20 12.51 -24.00
C GLU A 647 17.51 12.67 -25.50
N HIS A 648 16.51 13.03 -26.31
CA HIS A 648 16.73 13.34 -27.72
C HIS A 648 17.63 14.57 -27.89
N VAL A 649 17.29 15.68 -27.22
CA VAL A 649 18.04 16.93 -27.30
C VAL A 649 19.44 16.77 -26.70
N ASP A 650 19.57 16.15 -25.53
CA ASP A 650 20.87 15.92 -24.88
C ASP A 650 21.78 15.05 -25.77
N ALA A 651 21.24 14.05 -26.47
CA ALA A 651 22.01 13.23 -27.41
C ALA A 651 22.42 13.99 -28.68
N LEU A 652 21.59 14.92 -29.19
CA LEU A 652 21.96 15.80 -30.30
C LEU A 652 23.08 16.77 -29.92
N LEU A 653 23.01 17.35 -28.72
CA LEU A 653 24.06 18.22 -28.17
C LEU A 653 25.38 17.45 -28.00
N ALA A 654 25.33 16.21 -27.50
CA ALA A 654 26.51 15.35 -27.37
C ALA A 654 27.18 15.01 -28.72
N LEU A 655 26.43 15.06 -29.84
CA LEU A 655 26.96 14.91 -31.20
C LEU A 655 27.43 16.23 -31.82
N GLY A 656 27.25 17.36 -31.15
CA GLY A 656 27.51 18.69 -31.72
C GLY A 656 26.49 19.13 -32.78
N ARG A 657 25.31 18.50 -32.86
CA ARG A 657 24.21 18.87 -33.78
C ARG A 657 23.37 20.00 -33.19
N ILE A 658 24.01 21.14 -32.93
CA ILE A 658 23.46 22.24 -32.12
C ILE A 658 22.17 22.83 -32.70
N GLU A 659 22.13 23.06 -34.01
CA GLU A 659 20.95 23.68 -34.64
C GLU A 659 19.73 22.75 -34.59
N GLU A 660 19.93 21.45 -34.78
CA GLU A 660 18.86 20.46 -34.65
C GLU A 660 18.38 20.34 -33.21
N ALA A 661 19.31 20.35 -32.25
CA ALA A 661 18.98 20.38 -30.82
C ALA A 661 18.15 21.61 -30.44
N ARG A 662 18.48 22.79 -31.00
CA ARG A 662 17.75 24.04 -30.77
C ARG A 662 16.31 23.96 -31.28
N VAL A 663 16.12 23.51 -32.52
CA VAL A 663 14.78 23.36 -33.12
C VAL A 663 13.92 22.37 -32.31
N GLU A 664 14.50 21.23 -31.91
CA GLU A 664 13.81 20.25 -31.08
C GLU A 664 13.49 20.78 -29.68
N ALA A 665 14.40 21.53 -29.06
CA ALA A 665 14.17 22.15 -27.75
C ALA A 665 13.06 23.21 -27.78
N GLU A 666 12.97 24.01 -28.85
CA GLU A 666 11.88 24.97 -29.04
C GLU A 666 10.53 24.27 -29.20
N ALA A 667 10.46 23.23 -30.03
CA ALA A 667 9.25 22.43 -30.19
C ALA A 667 8.83 21.75 -28.87
N PHE A 668 9.80 21.30 -28.07
CA PHE A 668 9.53 20.72 -26.76
C PHE A 668 8.94 21.74 -25.79
N ALA A 669 9.52 22.95 -25.74
CA ALA A 669 9.05 24.00 -24.85
C ALA A 669 7.65 24.48 -25.21
N ASP A 670 7.35 24.68 -26.50
CA ASP A 670 6.00 25.05 -26.96
C ASP A 670 4.96 24.01 -26.54
N TRP A 671 5.31 22.72 -26.68
CA TRP A 671 4.44 21.63 -26.25
C TRP A 671 4.28 21.58 -24.71
N ALA A 672 5.36 21.76 -23.96
CA ALA A 672 5.34 21.69 -22.50
C ALA A 672 4.56 22.88 -21.88
N ASP A 673 4.72 24.08 -22.44
CA ASP A 673 4.00 25.28 -21.98
C ASP A 673 2.49 25.18 -22.28
N ALA A 674 2.10 24.44 -23.31
CA ALA A 674 0.69 24.15 -23.60
C ALA A 674 0.11 23.03 -22.71
N GLY A 675 0.93 22.07 -22.25
CA GLY A 675 0.50 20.83 -21.60
C GLY A 675 0.26 20.87 -20.09
N GLY A 676 0.53 21.99 -19.43
CA GLY A 676 0.26 22.19 -17.98
C GLY A 676 1.19 21.45 -17.01
N ASP A 677 1.93 20.44 -17.44
CA ASP A 677 2.86 19.67 -16.60
C ASP A 677 4.12 20.48 -16.24
N ASP A 678 4.25 20.86 -14.96
CA ASP A 678 5.40 21.61 -14.45
C ASP A 678 6.73 20.85 -14.60
N ARG A 679 6.72 19.52 -14.49
CA ARG A 679 7.93 18.71 -14.68
C ARG A 679 8.40 18.78 -16.12
N ALA A 680 7.47 18.66 -17.08
CA ALA A 680 7.79 18.77 -18.49
C ALA A 680 8.35 20.17 -18.82
N ARG A 681 7.78 21.23 -18.23
CA ARG A 681 8.26 22.62 -18.40
C ARG A 681 9.69 22.82 -17.88
N ILE A 682 10.01 22.31 -16.69
CA ILE A 682 11.38 22.37 -16.15
C ILE A 682 12.35 21.73 -17.15
N LYS A 683 12.06 20.51 -17.62
CA LYS A 683 12.92 19.78 -18.56
C LYS A 683 13.07 20.52 -19.89
N ALA A 684 11.98 21.03 -20.45
CA ALA A 684 12.00 21.76 -21.70
C ALA A 684 12.82 23.05 -21.62
N TRP A 685 12.67 23.83 -20.54
CA TRP A 685 13.46 25.04 -20.33
C TRP A 685 14.95 24.73 -20.08
N LEU A 686 15.28 23.62 -19.42
CA LEU A 686 16.68 23.20 -19.27
C LEU A 686 17.33 22.88 -20.61
N VAL A 687 16.66 22.10 -21.47
CA VAL A 687 17.24 21.77 -22.79
C VAL A 687 17.27 22.96 -23.74
N LEU A 688 16.31 23.89 -23.64
CA LEU A 688 16.38 25.19 -24.31
C LEU A 688 17.61 25.98 -23.86
N ALA A 689 17.87 26.02 -22.54
CA ALA A 689 19.01 26.71 -22.00
C ALA A 689 20.33 26.08 -22.48
N GLN A 690 20.43 24.75 -22.47
CA GLN A 690 21.60 24.02 -22.96
C GLN A 690 21.84 24.25 -24.46
N ALA A 691 20.78 24.23 -25.29
CA ALA A 691 20.89 24.48 -26.72
C ALA A 691 21.29 25.94 -27.02
N ALA A 692 20.73 26.91 -26.28
CA ALA A 692 21.10 28.32 -26.38
C ALA A 692 22.57 28.55 -25.95
N ASP A 693 23.02 27.90 -24.87
CA ASP A 693 24.40 27.99 -24.39
C ASP A 693 25.38 27.42 -25.43
N ALA A 694 25.08 26.24 -25.99
CA ALA A 694 25.86 25.63 -27.06
C ALA A 694 25.90 26.50 -28.33
N ALA A 695 24.84 27.26 -28.62
CA ALA A 695 24.77 28.21 -29.72
C ALA A 695 25.46 29.56 -29.42
N GLY A 696 26.06 29.75 -28.24
CA GLY A 696 26.73 30.97 -27.83
C GLY A 696 25.78 32.11 -27.41
N GLN A 697 24.51 31.81 -27.10
CA GLN A 697 23.48 32.77 -26.72
C GLN A 697 23.36 32.88 -25.20
N ALA A 698 24.42 33.33 -24.53
CA ALA A 698 24.57 33.29 -23.07
C ALA A 698 23.43 33.98 -22.29
N GLU A 699 22.92 35.13 -22.76
CA GLU A 699 21.81 35.84 -22.08
C GLU A 699 20.50 35.05 -22.15
N SER A 700 20.20 34.46 -23.30
CA SER A 700 19.03 33.60 -23.49
C SER A 700 19.13 32.34 -22.62
N ALA A 701 20.30 31.69 -22.62
CA ALA A 701 20.57 30.51 -21.81
C ALA A 701 20.38 30.78 -20.31
N ALA A 702 20.95 31.86 -19.79
CA ALA A 702 20.82 32.23 -18.38
C ALA A 702 19.35 32.46 -17.96
N SER A 703 18.57 33.14 -18.80
CA SER A 703 17.14 33.38 -18.55
C SER A 703 16.34 32.08 -18.43
N TRP A 704 16.59 31.11 -19.31
CA TRP A 704 15.91 29.81 -19.26
C TRP A 704 16.37 28.94 -18.09
N PHE A 705 17.66 28.94 -17.76
CA PHE A 705 18.17 28.29 -16.56
C PHE A 705 17.53 28.85 -15.28
N ASP A 706 17.42 30.18 -15.17
CA ASP A 706 16.81 30.84 -14.02
C ASP A 706 15.32 30.46 -13.90
N LYS A 707 14.57 30.46 -15.00
CA LYS A 707 13.16 30.02 -15.01
C LYS A 707 13.00 28.57 -14.53
N ALA A 708 13.80 27.66 -15.07
CA ALA A 708 13.75 26.24 -14.71
C ALA A 708 14.09 26.02 -13.23
N LEU A 709 15.15 26.66 -12.74
CA LEU A 709 15.56 26.54 -11.34
C LEU A 709 14.53 27.17 -10.39
N GLN A 710 13.97 28.33 -10.72
CA GLN A 710 12.94 28.97 -9.90
C GLN A 710 11.71 28.07 -9.76
N LEU A 711 11.22 27.49 -10.86
CA LEU A 711 10.08 26.57 -10.81
C LEU A 711 10.43 25.30 -10.01
N ALA A 712 11.60 24.70 -10.23
CA ALA A 712 12.04 23.53 -9.46
C ALA A 712 12.08 23.78 -7.95
N LEU A 713 12.56 24.97 -7.53
CA LEU A 713 12.60 25.38 -6.12
C LEU A 713 11.21 25.64 -5.55
N GLN A 714 10.29 26.20 -6.34
CA GLN A 714 8.90 26.40 -5.94
C GLN A 714 8.18 25.07 -5.68
N LEU A 715 8.42 24.06 -6.52
CA LEU A 715 7.85 22.72 -6.34
C LEU A 715 8.45 21.97 -5.15
N GLY A 716 9.70 22.26 -4.78
CA GLY A 716 10.35 21.71 -3.59
C GLY A 716 10.70 20.22 -3.67
N VAL A 717 10.71 19.63 -4.87
CA VAL A 717 11.12 18.23 -5.08
C VAL A 717 12.64 18.17 -5.22
N PRO A 718 13.36 17.36 -4.40
CA PRO A 718 14.81 17.27 -4.45
C PRO A 718 15.35 16.93 -5.85
N ALA A 719 14.78 15.93 -6.52
CA ALA A 719 15.24 15.54 -7.86
C ALA A 719 15.09 16.66 -8.91
N TYR A 720 14.01 17.44 -8.88
CA TYR A 720 13.83 18.57 -9.81
C TYR A 720 14.81 19.69 -9.52
N THR A 721 15.03 19.97 -8.23
CA THR A 721 16.03 20.97 -7.80
C THR A 721 17.43 20.55 -8.23
N ALA A 722 17.79 19.29 -8.05
CA ALA A 722 19.07 18.76 -8.47
C ALA A 722 19.22 18.81 -9.99
N GLU A 723 18.23 18.35 -10.75
CA GLU A 723 18.28 18.40 -12.22
C GLU A 723 18.55 19.83 -12.73
N ALA A 724 17.80 20.83 -12.26
CA ALA A 724 18.00 22.20 -12.70
C ALA A 724 19.35 22.80 -12.24
N ALA A 725 19.74 22.58 -10.98
CA ALA A 725 20.98 23.12 -10.43
C ALA A 725 22.22 22.44 -11.02
N LEU A 726 22.16 21.12 -11.28
CA LEU A 726 23.25 20.37 -11.92
C LEU A 726 23.51 20.90 -13.31
N THR A 727 22.48 21.02 -14.15
CA THR A 727 22.64 21.49 -15.53
C THR A 727 23.15 22.93 -15.56
N TYR A 728 22.56 23.82 -14.75
CA TYR A 728 22.95 25.23 -14.74
C TYR A 728 24.36 25.47 -14.18
N ALA A 729 24.70 24.87 -13.04
CA ALA A 729 26.02 25.04 -12.45
C ALA A 729 27.12 24.45 -13.34
N ASN A 730 26.86 23.32 -14.02
CA ASN A 730 27.82 22.75 -14.96
C ASN A 730 28.09 23.69 -16.14
N ALA A 731 27.04 24.27 -16.75
CA ALA A 731 27.18 25.26 -17.82
C ALA A 731 28.00 26.49 -17.36
N LEU A 732 27.72 27.03 -16.17
CA LEU A 732 28.51 28.12 -15.60
C LEU A 732 29.98 27.75 -15.40
N LEU A 733 30.28 26.51 -15.00
CA LEU A 733 31.66 26.02 -14.84
C LEU A 733 32.35 25.76 -16.17
N ASP A 734 31.62 25.48 -17.25
CA ASP A 734 32.18 25.37 -18.60
C ASP A 734 32.69 26.73 -19.11
N HIS A 735 32.06 27.83 -18.67
CA HIS A 735 32.47 29.21 -18.96
C HIS A 735 33.29 29.88 -17.86
N ASP A 736 33.88 29.10 -16.94
CA ASP A 736 34.71 29.58 -15.81
C ASP A 736 34.02 30.62 -14.87
N ARG A 737 32.68 30.64 -14.83
CA ARG A 737 31.88 31.50 -13.94
C ARG A 737 31.70 30.88 -12.55
N THR A 738 32.80 30.71 -11.83
CA THR A 738 32.84 29.98 -10.55
C THR A 738 32.02 30.61 -9.41
N GLY A 739 31.89 31.94 -9.36
CA GLY A 739 31.09 32.64 -8.33
C GLY A 739 29.60 32.25 -8.39
N PRO A 740 28.89 32.56 -9.48
CA PRO A 740 27.52 32.12 -9.70
C PRO A 740 27.37 30.59 -9.62
N ALA A 741 28.32 29.82 -10.17
CA ALA A 741 28.27 28.36 -10.09
C ALA A 741 28.28 27.86 -8.63
N THR A 742 29.03 28.52 -7.73
CA THR A 742 29.08 28.18 -6.31
C THR A 742 27.72 28.39 -5.65
N GLU A 743 27.06 29.51 -5.95
CA GLU A 743 25.72 29.81 -5.42
C GLU A 743 24.71 28.74 -5.81
N ILE A 744 24.66 28.39 -7.10
CA ILE A 744 23.74 27.37 -7.63
C ILE A 744 24.08 25.98 -7.10
N ALA A 745 25.36 25.58 -7.15
CA ALA A 745 25.81 24.26 -6.71
C ALA A 745 25.60 24.00 -5.21
N SER A 746 25.68 25.05 -4.38
CA SER A 746 25.46 24.92 -2.94
C SER A 746 24.08 24.33 -2.57
N ARG A 747 23.09 24.52 -3.45
CA ARG A 747 21.71 24.03 -3.28
C ARG A 747 21.62 22.51 -3.31
N VAL A 748 22.55 21.82 -3.97
CA VAL A 748 22.52 20.35 -4.10
C VAL A 748 23.49 19.62 -3.18
N PHE A 749 24.35 20.36 -2.48
CA PHE A 749 25.30 19.76 -1.53
C PHE A 749 24.68 18.94 -0.40
N PRO A 750 23.44 19.22 0.09
CA PRO A 750 22.78 18.35 1.06
C PRO A 750 22.56 16.91 0.58
N TRP A 751 22.59 16.65 -0.73
CA TRP A 751 22.39 15.32 -1.32
C TRP A 751 23.68 14.70 -1.87
N ALA A 752 24.80 15.40 -1.83
CA ALA A 752 26.07 14.89 -2.36
C ALA A 752 26.57 13.62 -1.62
N ASP A 753 26.05 13.32 -0.42
CA ASP A 753 26.40 12.12 0.36
C ASP A 753 25.71 10.84 -0.10
N ARG A 754 24.64 10.98 -0.88
CA ARG A 754 23.76 9.89 -1.31
C ARG A 754 23.57 9.83 -2.82
N ASP A 755 23.79 10.94 -3.52
CA ASP A 755 23.59 11.06 -4.96
C ASP A 755 24.92 11.36 -5.68
N PHE A 756 25.20 10.56 -6.72
CA PHE A 756 26.47 10.61 -7.45
C PHE A 756 26.64 11.90 -8.25
N ASP A 757 25.60 12.39 -8.93
CA ASP A 757 25.71 13.58 -9.79
C ASP A 757 25.89 14.84 -8.94
N CYS A 758 25.21 14.91 -7.79
CA CYS A 758 25.43 15.95 -6.78
C CYS A 758 26.87 15.92 -6.23
N ALA A 759 27.41 14.72 -5.96
CA ALA A 759 28.80 14.55 -5.54
C ALA A 759 29.80 14.97 -6.63
N LEU A 760 29.49 14.64 -7.88
CA LEU A 760 30.33 14.95 -9.03
C LEU A 760 30.37 16.46 -9.32
N LEU A 761 29.24 17.17 -9.21
CA LEU A 761 29.23 18.64 -9.32
C LEU A 761 30.06 19.29 -8.20
N LYS A 762 29.93 18.80 -6.97
CA LYS A 762 30.73 19.29 -5.84
C LYS A 762 32.23 19.07 -6.06
N LEU A 763 32.61 17.90 -6.58
CA LEU A 763 33.98 17.60 -6.98
C LEU A 763 34.48 18.57 -8.06
N ARG A 764 33.68 18.77 -9.11
CA ARG A 764 33.98 19.67 -10.23
C ARG A 764 34.17 21.12 -9.76
N LEU A 765 33.31 21.60 -8.86
CA LEU A 765 33.41 22.94 -8.30
C LEU A 765 34.71 23.13 -7.50
N TYR A 766 35.02 22.23 -6.56
CA TYR A 766 36.25 22.35 -5.77
C TYR A 766 37.52 22.22 -6.63
N HIS A 767 37.47 21.41 -7.69
CA HIS A 767 38.54 21.34 -8.66
C HIS A 767 38.74 22.70 -9.35
N ARG A 768 37.66 23.34 -9.86
CA ARG A 768 37.73 24.67 -10.49
C ARG A 768 38.13 25.80 -9.54
N LEU A 769 37.78 25.70 -8.25
CA LEU A 769 38.18 26.66 -7.21
C LEU A 769 39.59 26.43 -6.66
N ALA A 770 40.32 25.42 -7.15
CA ALA A 770 41.63 25.00 -6.63
C ALA A 770 41.64 24.74 -5.10
N GLN A 771 40.56 24.19 -4.56
CA GLN A 771 40.47 23.84 -3.13
C GLN A 771 40.86 22.37 -2.91
N ALA A 772 42.16 22.10 -2.76
CA ALA A 772 42.71 20.74 -2.68
C ALA A 772 42.07 19.85 -1.59
N ASP A 773 41.83 20.39 -0.38
CA ASP A 773 41.21 19.60 0.70
C ASP A 773 39.72 19.32 0.47
N GLY A 774 38.99 20.29 -0.10
CA GLY A 774 37.59 20.12 -0.49
C GLY A 774 37.45 19.11 -1.63
N TRP A 775 38.29 19.25 -2.65
CA TRP A 775 38.41 18.32 -3.77
C TRP A 775 38.68 16.89 -3.31
N ARG A 776 39.67 16.67 -2.43
CA ARG A 776 40.02 15.32 -1.95
C ARG A 776 38.84 14.64 -1.26
N LYS A 777 38.11 15.37 -0.42
CA LYS A 777 36.91 14.84 0.25
C LYS A 777 35.79 14.54 -0.74
N ALA A 778 35.53 15.46 -1.68
CA ALA A 778 34.52 15.27 -2.71
C ALA A 778 34.86 14.12 -3.66
N LEU A 779 36.14 13.87 -3.95
CA LEU A 779 36.59 12.77 -4.79
C LEU A 779 36.30 11.43 -4.13
N ILE A 780 36.66 11.26 -2.85
CA ILE A 780 36.37 10.05 -2.07
C ILE A 780 34.85 9.80 -2.04
N GLN A 781 34.07 10.86 -1.84
CA GLN A 781 32.62 10.80 -1.81
C GLN A 781 32.04 10.35 -3.17
N ALA A 782 32.47 10.95 -4.28
CA ALA A 782 32.06 10.56 -5.62
C ALA A 782 32.48 9.11 -5.95
N GLN A 783 33.69 8.69 -5.55
CA GLN A 783 34.18 7.31 -5.73
C GLN A 783 33.32 6.28 -4.99
N ALA A 784 32.86 6.61 -3.77
CA ALA A 784 32.01 5.72 -2.99
C ALA A 784 30.63 5.51 -3.63
N LEU A 785 30.12 6.50 -4.37
CA LEU A 785 28.80 6.48 -5.01
C LEU A 785 28.84 6.05 -6.49
N ALA A 786 30.02 6.05 -7.11
CA ALA A 786 30.17 5.84 -8.55
C ALA A 786 29.60 4.49 -9.04
N GLY A 787 29.84 3.42 -8.30
CA GLY A 787 29.57 2.07 -8.79
C GLY A 787 30.45 1.76 -10.00
N GLU A 788 29.82 1.44 -11.13
CA GLU A 788 30.46 1.20 -12.43
C GLU A 788 30.67 2.49 -13.25
N ARG A 789 30.12 3.63 -12.81
CA ARG A 789 30.21 4.91 -13.52
C ARG A 789 31.63 5.49 -13.47
N PRO A 790 32.14 6.07 -14.58
CA PRO A 790 33.46 6.68 -14.58
C PRO A 790 33.44 8.04 -13.89
N ILE A 791 34.50 8.35 -13.13
CA ILE A 791 34.81 9.73 -12.75
C ILE A 791 35.66 10.33 -13.88
N PRO A 792 35.29 11.49 -14.45
CA PRO A 792 36.07 12.12 -15.52
C PRO A 792 37.54 12.28 -15.12
N SER A 793 38.46 11.76 -15.96
CA SER A 793 39.90 11.76 -15.68
C SER A 793 40.48 13.12 -15.26
N PRO A 794 40.07 14.27 -15.85
CA PRO A 794 40.54 15.58 -15.40
C PRO A 794 40.20 15.89 -13.95
N LEU A 795 39.06 15.41 -13.44
CA LEU A 795 38.62 15.66 -12.07
C LEU A 795 39.26 14.71 -11.04
N ALA A 796 39.85 13.61 -11.51
CA ALA A 796 40.55 12.64 -10.67
C ALA A 796 41.98 13.06 -10.30
N VAL A 797 42.51 14.10 -10.94
CA VAL A 797 43.84 14.66 -10.67
C VAL A 797 43.73 15.86 -9.72
N SER A 798 44.73 16.04 -8.85
CA SER A 798 44.75 17.20 -7.94
C SER A 798 44.75 18.51 -8.73
N PRO A 799 43.94 19.51 -8.32
CA PRO A 799 43.97 20.82 -8.96
C PRO A 799 45.35 21.50 -8.84
N ASP A 800 46.15 21.15 -7.83
CA ASP A 800 47.52 21.67 -7.66
C ASP A 800 48.52 21.18 -8.73
N ALA A 801 48.21 20.07 -9.41
CA ALA A 801 49.07 19.49 -10.44
C ALA A 801 48.87 20.14 -11.83
N VAL A 802 47.79 20.90 -12.01
CA VAL A 802 47.47 21.62 -13.25
C VAL A 802 48.08 23.04 -13.15
N LYS A 803 49.34 23.20 -13.56
CA LYS A 803 49.94 24.55 -13.68
C LYS A 803 49.10 25.39 -14.65
N PRO A 804 48.73 26.64 -14.30
CA PRO A 804 48.12 27.54 -15.28
C PRO A 804 49.10 27.76 -16.45
N PRO A 805 48.62 27.79 -17.71
CA PRO A 805 49.47 28.22 -18.81
C PRO A 805 50.01 29.62 -18.51
N ALA A 806 51.30 29.82 -18.73
CA ALA A 806 51.93 31.13 -18.56
C ALA A 806 51.16 32.16 -19.40
N PRO A 807 50.90 33.37 -18.87
CA PRO A 807 50.20 34.41 -19.63
C PRO A 807 50.98 34.68 -20.93
N ARG A 808 50.28 34.59 -22.06
CA ARG A 808 50.78 35.01 -23.37
C ARG A 808 50.49 36.47 -23.60
#